data_AF-A0A9P3UKT5-F1
#
_entry.id   AF-A0A9P3UKT5-F1
#
_cell.length_a   1.000
_cell.length_b   1.000
_cell.length_c   1.000
_cell.angle_alpha   90.00
_cell.angle_beta   90.00
_cell.angle_gamma   90.00
#
_symmetry.space_group_name_H-M   'P 1'
#
loop_
_entity.id
_entity.type
_entity.pdbx_description
1 polymer ?
#
loop_
_entity_poly.entity_id
_entity_poly.type
_entity_poly.pdbx_seq_one_letter_code
_entity_poly.pdbx_strand_id
1 'polypeptide(L)'
;MEFLKTLACGSSGTYASGFPVLASIQAGVAYAMYWLSLFGFVTSCITAATSTTIAEIQGPAFQSPLAGQVVNNVTGLVTAKGPRGFWITGQAVQDVRVSNGLSVFSTSATILSQISPGDVVALSGRIAEFRSSTAPNDLFVTEIESPTNITVLSSNNTVHPVVLGVDRHPPTQLLTPLDAGPDGFLSVPNNVSRVEAVNATLQPDKYGLDFWESLEGELVQVRGPIALGFPNKFGEFWVHGDWKVTGKNSRGGLTLTFGPGGIPDSNPEAIIIGAPLDKTKNPAVAMGSRLTDITGVVTYQFGFYYILPTTAPSVISEAEGVVAPTNLTSEPNNHCVITFGDYNVENMAPNSAHLPIIADHIATYLNTPDIMFVQEIQDNSGPIDDGTVDGNITLANLVNSIAQINNVTYSFIEIAPVDGQDGGIPGGNIRQAYLYRPEKLSLVAGSPAGSSLDKVEVLVPPSHVPKLNFNPGRIEPTNGAWNSSRKPLVAHWETPSGQKLFTINVHLASKGGSSSSEGDARPPVNSPLEARTSQISLVASFVRSILAADDSANILLAGDFNEFLQARSLYEPLVELLTDIDEAAGIPEVERYSYVFDQNSEQLDHAFISKAIEGRGVKFEHIHINNWASSIAGRISDHDPSVGKIRLC
;
A
#
# COMPACT_ATOMS: atom_id res chain seq x y z
N MET A 1 -66.58 -26.38 5.62
CA MET A 1 -65.88 -26.50 4.33
C MET A 1 -64.43 -26.92 4.58
N GLU A 2 -63.93 -28.13 4.27
CA GLU A 2 -64.41 -29.53 4.23
C GLU A 2 -63.31 -30.33 3.49
N PHE A 3 -62.97 -31.59 3.77
CA PHE A 3 -63.41 -32.63 4.72
C PHE A 3 -62.12 -33.46 5.10
N LEU A 4 -62.08 -34.59 5.82
CA LEU A 4 -63.03 -35.54 6.43
C LEU A 4 -62.34 -36.23 7.64
N LYS A 5 -63.10 -36.84 8.56
CA LYS A 5 -62.63 -37.81 9.57
C LYS A 5 -63.72 -38.87 9.80
N THR A 6 -63.41 -40.15 9.59
CA THR A 6 -64.17 -41.35 10.01
C THR A 6 -63.31 -42.56 9.58
N LEU A 7 -62.90 -43.54 10.37
CA LEU A 7 -63.34 -44.11 11.66
C LEU A 7 -64.63 -44.95 11.57
N ALA A 8 -64.43 -46.28 11.57
CA ALA A 8 -65.11 -47.29 12.42
C ALA A 8 -65.74 -48.51 11.72
N CYS A 9 -65.62 -49.65 12.43
CA CYS A 9 -66.41 -50.89 12.36
C CYS A 9 -66.36 -51.76 11.08
N GLY A 10 -66.42 -53.09 11.19
CA GLY A 10 -66.40 -53.92 12.40
C GLY A 10 -66.72 -55.40 12.12
N SER A 11 -66.44 -56.27 13.11
CA SER A 11 -67.15 -57.53 13.45
C SER A 11 -67.87 -58.31 12.33
N SER A 12 -67.63 -59.60 12.08
CA SER A 12 -67.53 -60.71 13.04
C SER A 12 -67.47 -62.05 12.26
N GLY A 13 -67.12 -63.17 12.89
CA GLY A 13 -67.26 -64.48 12.22
C GLY A 13 -66.36 -65.61 12.74
N THR A 14 -66.46 -65.97 14.01
CA THR A 14 -65.80 -67.18 14.56
C THR A 14 -66.58 -68.45 14.22
N TYR A 15 -65.92 -69.52 13.75
CA TYR A 15 -66.24 -70.92 14.15
C TYR A 15 -65.04 -71.86 13.89
N ALA A 16 -64.30 -72.15 14.96
CA ALA A 16 -64.06 -73.48 15.56
C ALA A 16 -63.65 -74.70 14.69
N SER A 17 -62.44 -75.22 14.94
CA SER A 17 -62.18 -76.61 15.43
C SER A 17 -60.67 -76.95 15.34
N GLY A 18 -60.13 -77.72 16.29
CA GLY A 18 -58.74 -78.23 16.23
C GLY A 18 -58.03 -78.36 17.59
N PHE A 19 -57.81 -79.61 18.03
CA PHE A 19 -57.13 -79.99 19.29
C PHE A 19 -55.58 -79.83 19.22
N PRO A 20 -54.84 -79.97 20.34
CA PRO A 20 -53.66 -79.14 20.63
C PRO A 20 -52.30 -79.84 20.50
N VAL A 21 -51.22 -79.05 20.34
CA VAL A 21 -49.88 -79.37 20.87
C VAL A 21 -49.21 -78.09 21.36
N LEU A 22 -48.82 -78.08 22.64
CA LEU A 22 -47.93 -77.08 23.24
C LEU A 22 -46.46 -77.43 22.96
N ALA A 23 -45.61 -76.40 22.95
CA ALA A 23 -44.14 -76.47 23.10
C ALA A 23 -43.34 -77.27 22.04
N SER A 24 -42.89 -76.59 20.97
CA SER A 24 -41.63 -76.94 20.26
C SER A 24 -41.10 -75.92 19.22
N ILE A 25 -41.62 -74.67 19.14
CA ILE A 25 -41.05 -73.62 18.26
C ILE A 25 -40.75 -72.33 19.03
N GLN A 26 -39.98 -72.45 20.12
CA GLN A 26 -39.47 -71.27 20.86
C GLN A 26 -37.96 -71.37 21.21
N ALA A 27 -37.25 -72.32 20.59
CA ALA A 27 -35.79 -72.51 20.75
C ALA A 27 -34.97 -72.12 19.51
N GLY A 28 -35.56 -72.11 18.31
CA GLY A 28 -34.83 -71.85 17.06
C GLY A 28 -34.57 -70.37 16.73
N VAL A 29 -35.46 -69.46 17.15
CA VAL A 29 -35.41 -68.05 16.73
C VAL A 29 -34.51 -67.19 17.63
N ALA A 30 -34.35 -67.57 18.90
CA ALA A 30 -33.49 -66.86 19.86
C ALA A 30 -31.99 -67.01 19.54
N TYR A 31 -31.56 -68.16 19.02
CA TYR A 31 -30.15 -68.39 18.66
C TYR A 31 -29.72 -67.66 17.37
N ALA A 32 -30.62 -67.49 16.40
CA ALA A 32 -30.32 -66.75 15.17
C ALA A 32 -30.14 -65.24 15.42
N MET A 33 -30.97 -64.64 16.28
CA MET A 33 -30.82 -63.21 16.61
C MET A 33 -29.58 -62.90 17.46
N TYR A 34 -29.05 -63.86 18.22
CA TYR A 34 -27.83 -63.65 19.02
C TYR A 34 -26.54 -63.65 18.17
N TRP A 35 -26.53 -64.34 17.03
CA TRP A 35 -25.39 -64.33 16.10
C TRP A 35 -25.44 -63.17 15.11
N LEU A 36 -26.62 -62.74 14.67
CA LEU A 36 -26.78 -61.52 13.88
C LEU A 36 -26.53 -60.24 14.69
N SER A 37 -26.85 -60.22 15.99
CA SER A 37 -26.47 -59.09 16.85
C SER A 37 -24.97 -59.05 17.16
N LEU A 38 -24.30 -60.21 17.31
CA LEU A 38 -22.83 -60.25 17.46
C LEU A 38 -22.09 -59.80 16.18
N PHE A 39 -22.53 -60.23 15.00
CA PHE A 39 -21.91 -59.76 13.75
C PHE A 39 -22.19 -58.27 13.50
N GLY A 40 -23.40 -57.79 13.84
CA GLY A 40 -23.75 -56.37 13.76
C GLY A 40 -22.97 -55.48 14.75
N PHE A 41 -22.58 -56.00 15.93
CA PHE A 41 -21.81 -55.24 16.92
C PHE A 41 -20.30 -55.21 16.65
N VAL A 42 -19.75 -56.16 15.88
CA VAL A 42 -18.32 -56.16 15.49
C VAL A 42 -18.08 -55.37 14.19
N THR A 43 -19.14 -55.03 13.44
CA THR A 43 -19.13 -53.97 12.41
C THR A 43 -19.65 -52.63 12.91
N SER A 44 -19.67 -52.39 14.23
CA SER A 44 -19.47 -51.02 14.73
C SER A 44 -18.06 -50.62 14.35
N CYS A 45 -17.94 -49.93 13.21
CA CYS A 45 -16.66 -49.61 12.59
C CYS A 45 -15.68 -49.07 13.65
N ILE A 46 -14.52 -49.69 13.72
CA ILE A 46 -13.32 -49.02 14.22
C ILE A 46 -13.01 -47.93 13.21
N THR A 47 -13.71 -46.79 13.32
CA THR A 47 -13.12 -45.52 12.95
C THR A 47 -11.93 -45.37 13.87
N ALA A 48 -10.77 -45.81 13.40
CA ALA A 48 -9.52 -45.23 13.86
C ALA A 48 -9.71 -43.73 13.65
N ALA A 49 -9.93 -43.00 14.74
CA ALA A 49 -10.00 -41.55 14.72
C ALA A 49 -8.57 -41.08 14.43
N THR A 50 -8.22 -41.07 13.16
CA THR A 50 -6.99 -40.49 12.65
C THR A 50 -6.96 -39.06 13.14
N SER A 51 -5.96 -38.73 13.96
CA SER A 51 -5.75 -37.37 14.46
C SER A 51 -5.69 -36.43 13.26
N THR A 52 -6.60 -35.47 13.19
CA THR A 52 -6.55 -34.45 12.14
C THR A 52 -5.21 -33.74 12.21
N THR A 53 -4.47 -33.78 11.11
CA THR A 53 -3.16 -33.14 11.00
C THR A 53 -3.33 -31.64 10.72
N ILE A 54 -2.32 -30.86 11.08
CA ILE A 54 -2.30 -29.43 10.76
C ILE A 54 -2.34 -29.20 9.23
N ALA A 55 -1.70 -30.07 8.45
CA ALA A 55 -1.74 -30.01 6.99
C ALA A 55 -3.14 -30.26 6.40
N GLU A 56 -3.96 -31.11 7.02
CA GLU A 56 -5.38 -31.28 6.64
C GLU A 56 -6.25 -30.09 7.07
N ILE A 57 -5.84 -29.36 8.12
CA ILE A 57 -6.50 -28.13 8.56
C ILE A 57 -6.17 -26.98 7.61
N GLN A 58 -4.90 -26.74 7.30
CA GLN A 58 -4.52 -25.67 6.37
C GLN A 58 -5.00 -25.97 4.94
N GLY A 59 -4.62 -27.13 4.39
CA GLY A 59 -4.86 -27.43 2.98
C GLY A 59 -4.03 -26.53 2.04
N PRO A 60 -4.28 -26.59 0.71
CA PRO A 60 -3.43 -25.96 -0.31
C PRO A 60 -4.08 -24.70 -0.93
N ALA A 61 -4.90 -23.95 -0.19
CA ALA A 61 -5.68 -22.80 -0.66
C ALA A 61 -5.90 -21.79 0.49
N PHE A 62 -6.39 -20.58 0.18
CA PHE A 62 -6.59 -19.45 1.11
C PHE A 62 -7.68 -19.64 2.20
N GLN A 63 -8.26 -20.83 2.33
CA GLN A 63 -9.27 -21.17 3.35
C GLN A 63 -9.20 -22.66 3.63
N SER A 64 -9.30 -23.01 4.91
CA SER A 64 -9.31 -24.38 5.40
C SER A 64 -10.43 -25.23 4.77
N PRO A 65 -10.13 -26.44 4.27
CA PRO A 65 -11.17 -27.41 3.91
C PRO A 65 -11.95 -27.92 5.13
N LEU A 66 -11.48 -27.63 6.34
CA LEU A 66 -12.11 -27.99 7.62
C LEU A 66 -12.76 -26.79 8.32
N ALA A 67 -12.84 -25.62 7.68
CA ALA A 67 -13.49 -24.43 8.20
C ALA A 67 -14.86 -24.71 8.85
N GLY A 68 -15.00 -24.29 10.10
CA GLY A 68 -16.19 -24.46 10.92
C GLY A 68 -16.42 -25.84 11.54
N GLN A 69 -15.59 -26.84 11.22
CA GLN A 69 -15.67 -28.20 11.79
C GLN A 69 -14.96 -28.30 13.15
N VAL A 70 -15.36 -29.28 13.96
CA VAL A 70 -14.67 -29.60 15.24
C VAL A 70 -13.68 -30.73 15.00
N VAL A 71 -12.39 -30.42 15.22
CA VAL A 71 -11.27 -31.36 15.11
C VAL A 71 -10.86 -31.87 16.48
N ASN A 72 -10.34 -33.10 16.52
CA ASN A 72 -10.00 -33.78 17.77
C ASN A 72 -8.58 -34.35 17.70
N ASN A 73 -7.87 -34.27 18.83
CA ASN A 73 -6.52 -34.81 18.99
C ASN A 73 -5.48 -34.27 17.96
N VAL A 74 -5.63 -33.00 17.56
CA VAL A 74 -4.64 -32.28 16.74
C VAL A 74 -3.35 -32.18 17.56
N THR A 75 -2.26 -32.70 17.01
CA THR A 75 -0.96 -32.76 17.70
C THR A 75 0.05 -31.86 16.99
N GLY A 76 0.78 -31.03 17.74
CA GLY A 76 1.81 -30.15 17.19
C GLY A 76 2.81 -29.67 18.23
N LEU A 77 3.99 -29.26 17.76
CA LEU A 77 5.05 -28.61 18.54
C LEU A 77 4.74 -27.12 18.67
N VAL A 78 4.65 -26.61 19.88
CA VAL A 78 4.44 -25.18 20.15
C VAL A 78 5.71 -24.42 19.76
N THR A 79 5.58 -23.54 18.76
CA THR A 79 6.70 -22.78 18.20
C THR A 79 6.83 -21.40 18.81
N ALA A 80 5.70 -20.74 19.09
CA ALA A 80 5.64 -19.42 19.71
C ALA A 80 4.36 -19.25 20.56
N LYS A 81 4.36 -18.24 21.45
CA LYS A 81 3.19 -17.87 22.26
C LYS A 81 3.07 -16.35 22.36
N GLY A 82 1.86 -15.84 22.19
CA GLY A 82 1.54 -14.41 22.26
C GLY A 82 0.42 -14.11 23.27
N PRO A 83 -0.07 -12.85 23.31
CA PRO A 83 -1.13 -12.44 24.23
C PRO A 83 -2.54 -12.91 23.82
N ARG A 84 -2.73 -13.34 22.56
CA ARG A 84 -4.02 -13.80 22.00
C ARG A 84 -4.07 -15.29 21.66
N GLY A 85 -3.01 -16.05 21.92
CA GLY A 85 -2.91 -17.45 21.52
C GLY A 85 -1.50 -17.98 21.52
N PHE A 86 -1.31 -19.13 20.88
CA PHE A 86 -0.02 -19.75 20.61
C PHE A 86 -0.05 -20.44 19.24
N TRP A 87 1.13 -20.69 18.67
CA TRP A 87 1.27 -21.33 17.36
C TRP A 87 1.85 -22.72 17.54
N ILE A 88 1.35 -23.66 16.74
CA ILE A 88 1.81 -25.05 16.70
C ILE A 88 2.23 -25.45 15.29
N THR A 89 3.29 -26.25 15.20
CA THR A 89 3.79 -26.83 13.95
C THR A 89 3.62 -28.35 13.96
N GLY A 90 3.09 -28.89 12.88
CA GLY A 90 2.88 -30.32 12.66
C GLY A 90 4.11 -31.04 12.12
N GLN A 91 3.88 -32.16 11.42
CA GLN A 91 4.94 -32.80 10.65
C GLN A 91 5.25 -31.98 9.39
N ALA A 92 6.51 -32.02 8.93
CA ALA A 92 6.90 -31.41 7.66
C ALA A 92 6.18 -32.09 6.48
N VAL A 93 5.63 -31.28 5.58
CA VAL A 93 4.98 -31.74 4.35
C VAL A 93 5.87 -31.46 3.13
N GLN A 94 5.66 -32.23 2.06
CA GLN A 94 6.38 -32.06 0.80
C GLN A 94 5.67 -31.11 -0.18
N ASP A 95 4.40 -30.81 0.08
CA ASP A 95 3.59 -29.91 -0.75
C ASP A 95 3.81 -28.47 -0.26
N VAL A 96 4.60 -27.69 -1.00
CA VAL A 96 4.96 -26.30 -0.65
C VAL A 96 3.78 -25.34 -0.53
N ARG A 97 2.58 -25.77 -0.94
CA ARG A 97 1.32 -25.01 -0.86
C ARG A 97 0.62 -25.16 0.48
N VAL A 98 1.01 -26.13 1.31
CA VAL A 98 0.32 -26.48 2.55
C VAL A 98 1.22 -26.07 3.71
N SER A 99 0.82 -25.04 4.46
CA SER A 99 1.49 -24.72 5.72
C SER A 99 1.38 -25.91 6.69
N ASN A 100 2.45 -26.17 7.46
CA ASN A 100 2.39 -27.06 8.61
C ASN A 100 2.30 -26.32 9.95
N GLY A 101 2.22 -24.99 9.94
CA GLY A 101 1.93 -24.13 11.08
C GLY A 101 0.44 -23.87 11.25
N LEU A 102 0.01 -23.52 12.47
CA LEU A 102 -1.39 -23.21 12.78
C LEU A 102 -1.50 -22.31 14.01
N SER A 103 -2.36 -21.29 13.93
CA SER A 103 -2.75 -20.45 15.06
C SER A 103 -3.73 -21.19 15.98
N VAL A 104 -3.54 -21.07 17.30
CA VAL A 104 -4.49 -21.53 18.31
C VAL A 104 -4.93 -20.33 19.16
N PHE A 105 -6.13 -19.82 18.87
CA PHE A 105 -6.68 -18.64 19.52
C PHE A 105 -7.12 -18.94 20.96
N SER A 106 -6.58 -18.18 21.91
CA SER A 106 -7.01 -18.21 23.31
C SER A 106 -6.52 -16.99 24.07
N THR A 107 -7.45 -16.27 24.69
CA THR A 107 -7.15 -15.22 25.69
C THR A 107 -7.17 -15.77 27.12
N SER A 108 -7.41 -17.07 27.31
CA SER A 108 -7.48 -17.69 28.63
C SER A 108 -6.09 -17.78 29.27
N ALA A 109 -5.85 -16.94 30.28
CA ALA A 109 -4.59 -16.97 31.04
C ALA A 109 -4.28 -18.36 31.62
N THR A 110 -5.29 -19.14 31.99
CA THR A 110 -5.11 -20.54 32.43
C THR A 110 -4.52 -21.41 31.33
N ILE A 111 -5.08 -21.38 30.12
CA ILE A 111 -4.57 -22.14 28.96
C ILE A 111 -3.17 -21.67 28.60
N LEU A 112 -2.97 -20.35 28.46
CA LEU A 112 -1.66 -19.78 28.11
C LEU A 112 -0.59 -20.03 29.18
N SER A 113 -0.96 -20.29 30.44
CA SER A 113 -0.02 -20.67 31.51
C SER A 113 0.41 -22.14 31.50
N GLN A 114 -0.36 -23.01 30.84
CA GLN A 114 -0.09 -24.45 30.76
C GLN A 114 0.86 -24.84 29.62
N ILE A 115 1.16 -23.90 28.70
CA ILE A 115 1.83 -24.16 27.43
C ILE A 115 3.06 -23.27 27.27
N SER A 116 4.18 -23.83 26.81
CA SER A 116 5.44 -23.15 26.51
C SER A 116 5.96 -23.52 25.12
N PRO A 117 6.70 -22.63 24.43
CA PRO A 117 7.47 -23.01 23.25
C PRO A 117 8.39 -24.20 23.55
N GLY A 118 8.43 -25.18 22.64
CA GLY A 118 9.13 -26.46 22.85
C GLY A 118 8.27 -27.57 23.46
N ASP A 119 7.02 -27.30 23.87
CA ASP A 119 6.06 -28.34 24.25
C ASP A 119 5.44 -28.97 23.00
N VAL A 120 5.36 -30.30 22.94
CA VAL A 120 4.47 -30.99 21.99
C VAL A 120 3.14 -31.19 22.69
N VAL A 121 2.07 -30.64 22.10
CA VAL A 121 0.73 -30.65 22.67
C VAL A 121 -0.23 -31.44 21.78
N ALA A 122 -1.21 -32.10 22.39
CA ALA A 122 -2.41 -32.56 21.72
C ALA A 122 -3.63 -31.80 22.26
N LEU A 123 -4.50 -31.33 21.36
CA LEU A 123 -5.68 -30.54 21.70
C LEU A 123 -6.85 -30.82 20.73
N SER A 124 -8.03 -30.28 21.07
CA SER A 124 -9.24 -30.34 20.26
C SER A 124 -9.88 -28.95 20.19
N GLY A 125 -10.64 -28.63 19.15
CA GLY A 125 -11.23 -27.30 19.00
C GLY A 125 -12.02 -27.17 17.69
N ARG A 126 -12.51 -25.98 17.40
CA ARG A 126 -13.20 -25.68 16.14
C ARG A 126 -12.25 -24.94 15.20
N ILE A 127 -12.21 -25.31 13.93
CA ILE A 127 -11.48 -24.55 12.92
C ILE A 127 -12.31 -23.32 12.56
N ALA A 128 -11.67 -22.16 12.51
CA ALA A 128 -12.27 -20.89 12.11
C ALA A 128 -11.43 -20.19 11.06
N GLU A 129 -12.12 -19.58 10.11
CA GLU A 129 -11.59 -18.54 9.21
C GLU A 129 -11.79 -17.20 9.91
N PHE A 130 -10.75 -16.67 10.54
CA PHE A 130 -10.85 -15.45 11.34
C PHE A 130 -10.54 -14.20 10.52
N ARG A 131 -11.45 -13.22 10.57
CA ARG A 131 -11.22 -11.86 10.07
C ARG A 131 -11.99 -10.84 10.91
N SER A 132 -11.45 -9.64 11.07
CA SER A 132 -12.17 -8.56 11.75
C SER A 132 -13.38 -8.10 10.93
N SER A 133 -14.55 -8.00 11.55
CA SER A 133 -15.75 -7.42 10.93
C SER A 133 -15.61 -5.94 10.57
N THR A 134 -14.62 -5.24 11.12
CA THR A 134 -14.28 -3.85 10.76
C THR A 134 -13.32 -3.73 9.58
N ALA A 135 -12.75 -4.84 9.11
CA ALA A 135 -11.81 -4.88 7.99
C ALA A 135 -12.24 -5.96 6.98
N PRO A 136 -13.39 -5.79 6.28
CA PRO A 136 -13.98 -6.82 5.42
C PRO A 136 -13.23 -7.08 4.10
N ASN A 137 -12.06 -6.47 3.92
CA ASN A 137 -11.14 -6.67 2.78
C ASN A 137 -9.78 -7.25 3.22
N ASP A 138 -9.58 -7.48 4.52
CA ASP A 138 -8.50 -8.32 5.01
C ASP A 138 -8.71 -9.75 4.49
N LEU A 139 -7.65 -10.56 4.38
CA LEU A 139 -7.78 -12.00 4.22
C LEU A 139 -8.18 -12.65 5.56
N PHE A 140 -8.74 -13.86 5.49
CA PHE A 140 -8.91 -14.73 6.65
C PHE A 140 -7.56 -15.25 7.17
N VAL A 141 -7.56 -15.65 8.45
CA VAL A 141 -6.51 -16.45 9.10
C VAL A 141 -7.11 -17.77 9.53
N THR A 142 -6.46 -18.89 9.21
CA THR A 142 -6.88 -20.21 9.67
C THR A 142 -6.44 -20.43 11.13
N GLU A 143 -7.40 -20.60 12.03
CA GLU A 143 -7.11 -20.82 13.45
C GLU A 143 -7.98 -21.91 14.12
N ILE A 144 -7.46 -22.48 15.20
CA ILE A 144 -8.27 -23.25 16.16
C ILE A 144 -8.83 -22.29 17.21
N GLU A 145 -10.14 -22.08 17.18
CA GLU A 145 -10.86 -21.39 18.24
C GLU A 145 -11.34 -22.35 19.34
N SER A 146 -11.60 -21.79 20.52
CA SER A 146 -12.13 -22.50 21.69
C SER A 146 -11.39 -23.82 22.02
N PRO A 147 -10.05 -23.81 22.19
CA PRO A 147 -9.28 -25.02 22.40
C PRO A 147 -9.62 -25.72 23.72
N THR A 148 -9.74 -27.05 23.65
CA THR A 148 -10.14 -27.97 24.72
C THR A 148 -9.26 -29.23 24.71
N ASN A 149 -9.36 -30.05 25.76
CA ASN A 149 -8.62 -31.31 25.92
C ASN A 149 -7.10 -31.15 25.72
N ILE A 150 -6.55 -29.99 26.08
CA ILE A 150 -5.14 -29.65 25.89
C ILE A 150 -4.29 -30.52 26.83
N THR A 151 -3.34 -31.25 26.26
CA THR A 151 -2.41 -32.12 26.97
C THR A 151 -0.98 -31.91 26.46
N VAL A 152 -0.03 -31.70 27.37
CA VAL A 152 1.40 -31.66 27.02
C VAL A 152 1.92 -33.10 26.99
N LEU A 153 2.37 -33.55 25.81
CA LEU A 153 2.88 -34.89 25.56
C LEU A 153 4.39 -35.00 25.84
N SER A 154 5.13 -33.92 25.55
CA SER A 154 6.55 -33.77 25.89
C SER A 154 6.93 -32.29 25.93
N SER A 155 8.09 -31.97 26.51
CA SER A 155 8.58 -30.60 26.72
C SER A 155 10.06 -30.48 26.38
N ASN A 156 10.53 -29.23 26.16
CA ASN A 156 11.92 -28.90 25.80
C ASN A 156 12.39 -29.51 24.46
N ASN A 157 11.47 -29.71 23.51
CA ASN A 157 11.81 -30.10 22.15
C ASN A 157 12.44 -28.91 21.41
N THR A 158 13.38 -29.19 20.50
CA THR A 158 13.99 -28.14 19.68
C THR A 158 12.99 -27.66 18.62
N VAL A 159 12.81 -26.34 18.54
CA VAL A 159 12.03 -25.70 17.48
C VAL A 159 12.99 -25.28 16.37
N HIS A 160 12.66 -25.63 15.13
CA HIS A 160 13.44 -25.29 13.94
C HIS A 160 12.60 -24.39 13.03
N PRO A 161 13.01 -23.12 12.79
CA PRO A 161 12.32 -22.26 11.85
C PRO A 161 12.65 -22.62 10.39
N VAL A 162 11.74 -22.28 9.47
CA VAL A 162 12.02 -22.27 8.02
C VAL A 162 12.88 -21.05 7.70
N VAL A 163 14.04 -21.26 7.07
CA VAL A 163 14.97 -20.17 6.77
C VAL A 163 14.65 -19.57 5.39
N LEU A 164 14.15 -18.34 5.39
CA LEU A 164 13.82 -17.61 4.17
C LEU A 164 15.08 -17.22 3.40
N GLY A 165 15.06 -17.39 2.07
CA GLY A 165 16.24 -17.30 1.22
C GLY A 165 17.16 -18.54 1.26
N VAL A 166 16.72 -19.63 1.89
CA VAL A 166 17.44 -20.93 1.89
C VAL A 166 16.45 -22.06 1.61
N ASP A 167 15.47 -22.25 2.49
CA ASP A 167 14.48 -23.33 2.40
C ASP A 167 13.28 -22.94 1.52
N ARG A 168 12.88 -21.67 1.59
CA ARG A 168 11.78 -21.06 0.82
C ARG A 168 12.22 -19.68 0.32
N HIS A 169 11.84 -19.33 -0.91
CA HIS A 169 12.23 -18.08 -1.57
C HIS A 169 10.97 -17.31 -1.99
N PRO A 170 10.74 -16.07 -1.52
CA PRO A 170 9.61 -15.29 -1.97
C PRO A 170 9.68 -15.00 -3.48
N PRO A 171 8.57 -15.07 -4.23
CA PRO A 171 8.45 -14.46 -5.55
C PRO A 171 8.68 -12.95 -5.46
N THR A 172 9.28 -12.36 -6.49
CA THR A 172 9.71 -10.95 -6.43
C THR A 172 8.83 -9.98 -7.22
N GLN A 173 7.69 -10.42 -7.78
CA GLN A 173 6.98 -9.63 -8.83
C GLN A 173 5.44 -9.69 -8.77
N LEU A 174 4.84 -10.86 -9.00
CA LEU A 174 3.38 -10.98 -9.07
C LEU A 174 2.80 -11.23 -7.68
N LEU A 175 1.67 -10.59 -7.33
CA LEU A 175 0.98 -10.82 -6.05
C LEU A 175 0.02 -12.02 -6.09
N THR A 176 -0.79 -12.13 -7.15
CA THR A 176 -1.79 -13.21 -7.34
C THR A 176 -2.16 -13.35 -8.81
N PRO A 177 -2.64 -14.52 -9.30
CA PRO A 177 -3.19 -14.66 -10.65
C PRO A 177 -4.45 -13.81 -10.91
N LEU A 178 -5.08 -13.26 -9.87
CA LEU A 178 -6.31 -12.46 -9.98
C LEU A 178 -6.08 -10.98 -10.31
N ASP A 179 -4.84 -10.51 -10.29
CA ASP A 179 -4.45 -9.15 -10.69
C ASP A 179 -4.39 -9.05 -12.23
N ALA A 180 -5.50 -9.36 -12.88
CA ALA A 180 -5.61 -9.49 -14.32
C ALA A 180 -5.75 -8.13 -15.01
N GLY A 181 -4.85 -7.85 -15.95
CA GLY A 181 -4.86 -6.65 -16.78
C GLY A 181 -3.44 -6.26 -17.21
N PRO A 182 -3.29 -5.21 -18.02
CA PRO A 182 -1.97 -4.73 -18.45
C PRO A 182 -1.15 -4.17 -17.27
N ASP A 183 -1.82 -3.56 -16.28
CA ASP A 183 -1.18 -2.82 -15.18
C ASP A 183 -1.19 -3.64 -13.86
N GLY A 184 -1.35 -4.97 -13.94
CA GLY A 184 -1.26 -5.87 -12.78
C GLY A 184 -2.21 -5.48 -11.64
N PHE A 185 -1.66 -5.34 -10.43
CA PHE A 185 -2.40 -4.92 -9.23
C PHE A 185 -2.91 -3.46 -9.28
N LEU A 186 -2.46 -2.67 -10.26
CA LEU A 186 -2.97 -1.32 -10.55
C LEU A 186 -4.02 -1.31 -11.68
N SER A 187 -4.38 -2.48 -12.24
CA SER A 187 -5.31 -2.60 -13.36
C SER A 187 -6.70 -2.07 -13.03
N VAL A 188 -7.34 -1.53 -14.07
CA VAL A 188 -8.68 -0.94 -14.01
C VAL A 188 -9.63 -1.69 -14.97
N PRO A 189 -10.91 -1.91 -14.60
CA PRO A 189 -11.51 -1.68 -13.28
C PRO A 189 -10.92 -2.59 -12.18
N ASN A 190 -10.78 -2.05 -10.98
CA ASN A 190 -10.32 -2.78 -9.80
C ASN A 190 -11.50 -3.43 -9.04
N ASN A 191 -11.22 -4.25 -8.03
CA ASN A 191 -12.22 -4.95 -7.19
C ASN A 191 -13.26 -5.73 -8.02
N VAL A 192 -12.80 -6.41 -9.07
CA VAL A 192 -13.65 -7.24 -9.96
C VAL A 192 -13.68 -8.71 -9.56
N SER A 193 -12.75 -9.14 -8.71
CA SER A 193 -12.68 -10.48 -8.15
C SER A 193 -12.20 -10.44 -6.69
N ARG A 194 -12.22 -11.59 -6.02
CA ARG A 194 -11.83 -11.73 -4.62
C ARG A 194 -11.04 -13.02 -4.41
N VAL A 195 -9.92 -12.95 -3.71
CA VAL A 195 -9.05 -14.10 -3.39
C VAL A 195 -9.86 -15.20 -2.71
N GLU A 196 -10.62 -14.85 -1.68
CA GLU A 196 -11.40 -15.79 -0.86
C GLU A 196 -12.62 -16.36 -1.61
N ALA A 197 -13.23 -15.57 -2.52
CA ALA A 197 -14.39 -16.01 -3.28
C ALA A 197 -14.01 -17.00 -4.40
N VAL A 198 -12.79 -16.88 -4.93
CA VAL A 198 -12.21 -17.83 -5.89
C VAL A 198 -11.64 -19.04 -5.14
N ASN A 199 -11.01 -18.82 -3.99
CA ASN A 199 -10.30 -19.80 -3.17
C ASN A 199 -9.43 -20.76 -4.00
N ALA A 200 -8.57 -20.18 -4.86
CA ALA A 200 -7.72 -20.94 -5.76
C ALA A 200 -6.68 -21.75 -4.99
N THR A 201 -6.28 -22.89 -5.56
CA THR A 201 -5.09 -23.63 -5.09
C THR A 201 -3.83 -22.78 -5.29
N LEU A 202 -3.03 -22.64 -4.23
CA LEU A 202 -1.87 -21.76 -4.21
C LEU A 202 -0.81 -22.15 -5.25
N GLN A 203 -0.07 -21.14 -5.71
CA GLN A 203 1.14 -21.24 -6.52
C GLN A 203 2.30 -20.42 -5.89
N PRO A 204 2.85 -20.85 -4.74
CA PRO A 204 3.85 -20.12 -3.94
C PRO A 204 5.13 -19.73 -4.69
N ASP A 205 5.52 -20.49 -5.72
CA ASP A 205 6.74 -20.20 -6.50
C ASP A 205 6.56 -19.06 -7.53
N LYS A 206 5.35 -18.48 -7.63
CA LYS A 206 4.99 -17.46 -8.64
C LYS A 206 4.38 -16.20 -8.05
N TYR A 207 3.61 -16.31 -6.98
CA TYR A 207 2.75 -15.25 -6.48
C TYR A 207 3.01 -14.97 -4.99
N GLY A 208 3.18 -13.69 -4.64
CA GLY A 208 3.52 -13.24 -3.29
C GLY A 208 2.50 -13.63 -2.22
N LEU A 209 1.20 -13.44 -2.50
CA LEU A 209 0.15 -13.81 -1.56
C LEU A 209 0.13 -15.32 -1.33
N ASP A 210 0.14 -16.09 -2.43
CA ASP A 210 0.23 -17.54 -2.39
C ASP A 210 1.48 -18.03 -1.63
N PHE A 211 2.59 -17.28 -1.67
CA PHE A 211 3.81 -17.59 -0.94
C PHE A 211 3.64 -17.41 0.57
N TRP A 212 3.20 -16.22 1.01
CA TRP A 212 3.05 -15.92 2.43
C TRP A 212 1.91 -16.72 3.08
N GLU A 213 0.82 -16.96 2.34
CA GLU A 213 -0.26 -17.87 2.75
C GLU A 213 0.25 -19.29 3.01
N SER A 214 1.09 -19.82 2.12
CA SER A 214 1.66 -21.17 2.27
C SER A 214 2.64 -21.33 3.44
N LEU A 215 2.87 -20.26 4.22
CA LEU A 215 3.66 -20.21 5.44
C LEU A 215 2.83 -19.80 6.66
N GLU A 216 1.51 -19.63 6.55
CA GLU A 216 0.69 -19.12 7.65
C GLU A 216 0.87 -19.94 8.93
N GLY A 217 1.20 -19.27 10.04
CA GLY A 217 1.42 -19.87 11.34
C GLY A 217 2.73 -20.63 11.49
N GLU A 218 3.57 -20.74 10.45
CA GLU A 218 4.90 -21.31 10.56
C GLU A 218 5.87 -20.35 11.25
N LEU A 219 6.84 -20.92 11.99
CA LEU A 219 7.97 -20.16 12.50
C LEU A 219 9.02 -20.04 11.40
N VAL A 220 9.37 -18.82 11.03
CA VAL A 220 10.34 -18.49 9.98
C VAL A 220 11.55 -17.74 10.54
N GLN A 221 12.65 -17.74 9.80
CA GLN A 221 13.83 -16.92 10.06
C GLN A 221 14.21 -16.10 8.82
N VAL A 222 14.28 -14.78 9.00
CA VAL A 222 14.83 -13.81 8.04
C VAL A 222 16.30 -13.57 8.40
N ARG A 223 17.23 -13.93 7.50
CA ARG A 223 18.66 -13.69 7.68
C ARG A 223 19.07 -12.31 7.15
N GLY A 224 19.91 -11.61 7.90
CA GLY A 224 20.45 -10.28 7.59
C GLY A 224 19.46 -9.24 7.05
N PRO A 225 18.30 -9.01 7.70
CA PRO A 225 17.28 -8.11 7.17
C PRO A 225 17.77 -6.67 6.96
N ILE A 226 17.24 -6.03 5.93
CA ILE A 226 17.42 -4.61 5.59
C ILE A 226 16.06 -3.93 5.66
N ALA A 227 15.95 -2.86 6.45
CA ALA A 227 14.72 -2.08 6.56
C ALA A 227 14.47 -1.24 5.30
N LEU A 228 13.20 -1.15 4.88
CA LEU A 228 12.79 -0.44 3.66
C LEU A 228 12.39 1.03 3.92
N GLY A 229 12.15 1.39 5.18
CA GLY A 229 11.68 2.72 5.58
C GLY A 229 11.60 2.87 7.10
N PHE A 230 10.91 3.91 7.57
CA PHE A 230 10.70 4.16 8.99
C PHE A 230 9.60 3.26 9.59
N PRO A 231 9.64 2.97 10.90
CA PRO A 231 8.52 2.30 11.57
C PRO A 231 7.23 3.11 11.55
N ASN A 232 6.10 2.42 11.48
CA ASN A 232 4.79 3.00 11.74
C ASN A 232 4.63 3.40 13.23
N LYS A 233 3.51 4.05 13.57
CA LYS A 233 3.21 4.50 14.95
C LYS A 233 3.14 3.40 16.02
N PHE A 234 3.12 2.13 15.62
CA PHE A 234 3.14 0.97 16.51
C PHE A 234 4.54 0.35 16.68
N GLY A 235 5.55 0.87 15.95
CA GLY A 235 6.92 0.33 15.95
C GLY A 235 7.10 -0.86 15.00
N GLU A 236 6.21 -1.03 14.02
CA GLU A 236 6.28 -2.07 13.00
C GLU A 236 6.91 -1.50 11.73
N PHE A 237 7.74 -2.28 11.03
CA PHE A 237 8.54 -1.80 9.90
C PHE A 237 8.74 -2.87 8.83
N TRP A 238 8.84 -2.45 7.58
CA TRP A 238 9.06 -3.34 6.43
C TRP A 238 10.54 -3.70 6.25
N VAL A 239 10.82 -4.95 5.89
CA VAL A 239 12.17 -5.44 5.54
C VAL A 239 12.17 -6.28 4.26
N HIS A 240 13.34 -6.39 3.64
CA HIS A 240 13.72 -7.54 2.82
C HIS A 240 14.87 -8.31 3.52
N GLY A 241 15.02 -9.61 3.26
CA GLY A 241 16.13 -10.42 3.81
C GLY A 241 17.21 -10.78 2.80
N ASP A 242 18.08 -11.72 3.18
CA ASP A 242 19.11 -12.34 2.32
C ASP A 242 18.50 -13.32 1.29
N TRP A 243 17.69 -12.75 0.37
CA TRP A 243 17.13 -13.41 -0.81
C TRP A 243 17.20 -12.48 -2.04
N LYS A 244 16.82 -13.01 -3.21
CA LYS A 244 16.72 -12.20 -4.44
C LYS A 244 15.58 -11.19 -4.29
N VAL A 245 15.85 -9.93 -4.61
CA VAL A 245 14.86 -8.84 -4.69
C VAL A 245 14.87 -8.20 -6.09
N THR A 246 13.77 -7.57 -6.49
CA THR A 246 13.68 -6.58 -7.58
C THR A 246 13.48 -5.18 -7.00
N GLY A 247 13.33 -4.14 -7.82
CA GLY A 247 13.16 -2.74 -7.38
C GLY A 247 14.32 -2.08 -6.61
N LYS A 248 15.34 -2.83 -6.16
CA LYS A 248 16.31 -2.37 -5.16
C LYS A 248 17.07 -1.11 -5.56
N ASN A 249 16.89 -0.05 -4.77
CA ASN A 249 17.56 1.23 -4.94
C ASN A 249 18.88 1.34 -4.15
N SER A 250 19.65 2.39 -4.44
CA SER A 250 20.97 2.66 -3.86
C SER A 250 20.96 2.86 -2.33
N ARG A 251 19.80 3.20 -1.76
CA ARG A 251 19.60 3.51 -0.33
C ARG A 251 19.09 2.30 0.47
N GLY A 252 18.75 1.20 -0.19
CA GLY A 252 18.37 -0.07 0.41
C GLY A 252 16.86 -0.35 0.45
N GLY A 253 16.03 0.58 -0.03
CA GLY A 253 14.61 0.36 -0.28
C GLY A 253 14.35 -0.43 -1.56
N LEU A 254 13.09 -0.82 -1.78
CA LEU A 254 12.62 -1.44 -3.02
C LEU A 254 11.69 -0.45 -3.74
N THR A 255 12.08 0.00 -4.91
CA THR A 255 11.31 0.96 -5.72
C THR A 255 10.31 0.22 -6.60
N LEU A 256 9.07 0.72 -6.64
CA LEU A 256 8.00 0.20 -7.51
C LEU A 256 8.42 0.38 -8.98
N THR A 257 8.63 -0.72 -9.71
CA THR A 257 9.18 -0.71 -11.08
C THR A 257 8.32 -1.56 -12.03
N PHE A 258 8.70 -1.70 -13.30
CA PHE A 258 8.04 -2.65 -14.21
C PHE A 258 8.76 -4.00 -14.22
N GLY A 259 8.03 -5.06 -13.91
CA GLY A 259 8.44 -6.45 -14.09
C GLY A 259 8.25 -6.98 -15.53
N PRO A 260 8.50 -8.28 -15.75
CA PRO A 260 8.30 -8.99 -17.01
C PRO A 260 6.92 -8.76 -17.62
N GLY A 261 6.87 -8.59 -18.94
CA GLY A 261 5.65 -8.22 -19.64
C GLY A 261 5.23 -6.75 -19.48
N GLY A 262 6.02 -5.94 -18.76
CA GLY A 262 5.68 -4.55 -18.46
C GLY A 262 4.55 -4.43 -17.46
N ILE A 263 4.47 -5.36 -16.51
CA ILE A 263 3.48 -5.37 -15.41
C ILE A 263 4.12 -4.69 -14.19
N PRO A 264 3.44 -3.78 -13.48
CA PRO A 264 3.94 -3.17 -12.26
C PRO A 264 4.34 -4.20 -11.19
N ASP A 265 5.54 -4.04 -10.64
CA ASP A 265 6.10 -4.84 -9.56
C ASP A 265 5.79 -4.17 -8.21
N SER A 266 5.06 -4.87 -7.33
CA SER A 266 4.66 -4.40 -6.01
C SER A 266 5.64 -4.81 -4.89
N ASN A 267 6.83 -5.32 -5.24
CA ASN A 267 7.83 -5.85 -4.32
C ASN A 267 7.29 -6.88 -3.30
N PRO A 268 6.58 -7.95 -3.74
CA PRO A 268 5.96 -8.95 -2.86
C PRO A 268 6.93 -9.77 -2.00
N GLU A 269 8.24 -9.66 -2.24
CA GLU A 269 9.30 -10.28 -1.45
C GLU A 269 9.68 -9.49 -0.18
N ALA A 270 9.08 -8.32 0.03
CA ALA A 270 9.13 -7.61 1.29
C ALA A 270 8.18 -8.22 2.33
N ILE A 271 8.43 -7.96 3.61
CA ILE A 271 7.57 -8.42 4.71
C ILE A 271 7.59 -7.42 5.88
N ILE A 272 6.44 -7.18 6.50
CA ILE A 272 6.34 -6.30 7.68
C ILE A 272 6.62 -7.07 8.97
N ILE A 273 7.46 -6.44 9.80
CA ILE A 273 7.89 -6.95 11.11
C ILE A 273 6.99 -6.34 12.18
N GLY A 274 6.12 -7.17 12.76
CA GLY A 274 5.15 -6.75 13.77
C GLY A 274 5.72 -6.60 15.17
N ALA A 275 4.82 -6.38 16.14
CA ALA A 275 5.17 -6.29 17.55
C ALA A 275 5.76 -7.63 18.09
N PRO A 276 6.91 -7.63 18.79
CA PRO A 276 7.50 -8.83 19.38
C PRO A 276 6.62 -9.51 20.43
N LEU A 277 6.52 -10.83 20.34
CA LEU A 277 5.65 -11.67 21.18
C LEU A 277 6.06 -11.68 22.66
N ASP A 278 7.36 -11.55 22.96
CA ASP A 278 7.89 -11.41 24.32
C ASP A 278 7.73 -10.01 24.93
N LYS A 279 7.16 -9.05 24.16
CA LYS A 279 6.95 -7.63 24.53
C LYS A 279 8.24 -6.80 24.65
N THR A 280 9.36 -7.28 24.12
CA THR A 280 10.47 -6.40 23.78
C THR A 280 10.03 -5.39 22.71
N LYS A 281 10.81 -4.31 22.53
CA LYS A 281 10.47 -3.25 21.58
C LYS A 281 11.36 -3.35 20.35
N ASN A 282 10.74 -3.32 19.18
CA ASN A 282 11.44 -3.13 17.92
C ASN A 282 12.32 -1.86 17.97
N PRO A 283 13.48 -1.87 17.30
CA PRO A 283 14.34 -0.71 17.22
C PRO A 283 13.73 0.37 16.33
N ALA A 284 14.20 1.61 16.47
CA ALA A 284 14.04 2.58 15.40
C ALA A 284 14.94 2.16 14.23
N VAL A 285 14.44 2.31 13.00
CA VAL A 285 15.16 2.04 11.75
C VAL A 285 14.87 3.15 10.74
N ALA A 286 15.70 3.23 9.71
CA ALA A 286 15.50 4.01 8.50
C ALA A 286 15.70 3.10 7.27
N MET A 287 15.43 3.63 6.06
CA MET A 287 15.74 2.88 4.84
C MET A 287 17.22 2.51 4.78
N GLY A 288 17.51 1.23 4.58
CA GLY A 288 18.86 0.67 4.50
C GLY A 288 19.48 0.23 5.84
N SER A 289 18.83 0.45 6.99
CA SER A 289 19.31 -0.09 8.28
C SER A 289 19.40 -1.61 8.22
N ARG A 290 20.55 -2.17 8.60
CA ARG A 290 20.79 -3.61 8.70
C ARG A 290 20.48 -4.10 10.10
N LEU A 291 19.76 -5.21 10.21
CA LEU A 291 19.36 -5.79 11.50
C LEU A 291 19.99 -7.18 11.71
N THR A 292 19.99 -7.61 12.98
CA THR A 292 20.17 -9.02 13.35
C THR A 292 19.06 -9.87 12.74
N ASP A 293 19.35 -11.15 12.49
CA ASP A 293 18.37 -12.13 12.03
C ASP A 293 17.08 -12.10 12.87
N ILE A 294 15.93 -12.10 12.19
CA ILE A 294 14.61 -12.07 12.83
C ILE A 294 14.05 -13.49 12.79
N THR A 295 13.66 -14.02 13.95
CA THR A 295 12.89 -15.27 14.03
C THR A 295 11.50 -14.95 14.59
N GLY A 296 10.45 -15.45 13.94
CA GLY A 296 9.07 -15.08 14.26
C GLY A 296 8.05 -15.94 13.52
N VAL A 297 6.77 -15.78 13.86
CA VAL A 297 5.68 -16.52 13.19
C VAL A 297 5.05 -15.68 12.09
N VAL A 298 4.75 -16.31 10.95
CA VAL A 298 3.96 -15.69 9.88
C VAL A 298 2.48 -15.67 10.27
N THR A 299 1.79 -14.57 10.00
CA THR A 299 0.34 -14.41 10.21
C THR A 299 -0.18 -13.32 9.28
N TYR A 300 -1.46 -13.35 8.90
CA TYR A 300 -2.10 -12.17 8.30
C TYR A 300 -2.69 -11.26 9.38
N GLN A 301 -2.55 -9.93 9.25
CA GLN A 301 -3.27 -8.93 10.05
C GLN A 301 -3.22 -7.52 9.41
N PHE A 302 -4.23 -6.69 9.67
CA PHE A 302 -4.25 -5.27 9.26
C PHE A 302 -4.03 -5.03 7.76
N GLY A 303 -4.47 -5.97 6.93
CA GLY A 303 -4.33 -5.89 5.47
C GLY A 303 -3.06 -6.51 4.89
N PHE A 304 -2.14 -7.09 5.68
CA PHE A 304 -0.88 -7.63 5.17
C PHE A 304 -0.47 -8.93 5.87
N TYR A 305 0.44 -9.68 5.25
CA TYR A 305 1.21 -10.71 5.96
C TYR A 305 2.30 -10.06 6.82
N TYR A 306 2.44 -10.58 8.04
CA TYR A 306 3.36 -10.11 9.07
C TYR A 306 4.23 -11.26 9.54
N ILE A 307 5.49 -10.96 9.88
CA ILE A 307 6.26 -11.78 10.82
C ILE A 307 6.14 -11.14 12.21
N LEU A 308 5.60 -11.87 13.19
CA LEU A 308 5.62 -11.47 14.60
C LEU A 308 6.90 -12.03 15.25
N PRO A 309 7.92 -11.20 15.58
CA PRO A 309 9.17 -11.71 16.13
C PRO A 309 8.95 -12.40 17.48
N THR A 310 9.68 -13.46 17.77
CA THR A 310 9.69 -14.03 19.13
C THR A 310 10.29 -13.03 20.13
N THR A 311 11.30 -12.27 19.67
CA THR A 311 12.02 -11.19 20.37
C THR A 311 12.40 -10.13 19.35
N ALA A 312 12.46 -8.86 19.76
CA ALA A 312 12.88 -7.74 18.92
C ALA A 312 14.29 -7.96 18.32
N PRO A 313 14.50 -7.63 17.03
CA PRO A 313 15.85 -7.53 16.48
C PRO A 313 16.60 -6.32 17.04
N SER A 314 17.90 -6.26 16.75
CA SER A 314 18.74 -5.08 16.99
C SER A 314 19.33 -4.58 15.67
N VAL A 315 19.55 -3.27 15.55
CA VAL A 315 20.29 -2.69 14.42
C VAL A 315 21.78 -3.03 14.55
N ILE A 316 22.36 -3.55 13.47
CA ILE A 316 23.80 -3.81 13.31
C ILE A 316 24.50 -2.55 12.80
N SER A 317 23.91 -1.90 11.80
CA SER A 317 24.42 -0.67 11.20
C SER A 317 23.29 0.10 10.51
N GLU A 318 23.36 1.43 10.53
CA GLU A 318 22.52 2.26 9.66
C GLU A 318 23.02 2.22 8.20
N ALA A 319 22.26 2.80 7.29
CA ALA A 319 22.72 3.07 5.93
C ALA A 319 23.90 4.06 5.94
N GLU A 320 24.94 3.78 5.16
CA GLU A 320 26.09 4.69 5.04
C GLU A 320 25.84 5.76 3.98
N GLY A 321 25.95 7.03 4.37
CA GLY A 321 25.97 8.17 3.46
C GLY A 321 25.41 9.44 4.07
N VAL A 322 25.41 10.50 3.27
CA VAL A 322 24.75 11.78 3.55
C VAL A 322 24.13 12.24 2.24
N VAL A 323 22.90 12.73 2.28
CA VAL A 323 22.26 13.35 1.13
C VAL A 323 23.05 14.60 0.76
N ALA A 324 23.53 14.67 -0.49
CA ALA A 324 24.26 15.82 -0.97
C ALA A 324 23.28 16.85 -1.57
N PRO A 325 23.55 18.16 -1.43
CA PRO A 325 22.95 19.17 -2.28
C PRO A 325 23.14 18.89 -3.78
N THR A 326 22.21 19.42 -4.57
CA THR A 326 22.28 19.37 -6.02
C THR A 326 23.55 20.03 -6.58
N ASN A 327 23.99 19.60 -7.76
CA ASN A 327 24.96 20.36 -8.56
C ASN A 327 24.26 21.24 -9.63
N LEU A 328 22.92 21.26 -9.68
CA LEU A 328 22.14 22.11 -10.56
C LEU A 328 21.96 23.50 -9.94
N THR A 329 22.64 24.49 -10.50
CA THR A 329 22.55 25.89 -10.07
C THR A 329 21.79 26.76 -11.08
N SER A 330 21.09 27.79 -10.59
CA SER A 330 20.55 28.86 -11.44
C SER A 330 21.64 29.51 -12.29
N GLU A 331 21.28 29.94 -13.50
CA GLU A 331 22.17 30.68 -14.40
C GLU A 331 21.58 32.08 -14.67
N PRO A 332 21.88 33.09 -13.82
CA PRO A 332 21.21 34.40 -13.89
C PRO A 332 21.27 35.09 -15.26
N ASN A 333 22.44 35.04 -15.90
CA ASN A 333 22.69 35.71 -17.19
C ASN A 333 22.25 34.87 -18.41
N ASN A 334 21.72 33.66 -18.22
CA ASN A 334 21.30 32.76 -19.30
C ASN A 334 19.77 32.66 -19.31
N HIS A 335 19.12 33.50 -20.12
CA HIS A 335 17.66 33.56 -20.20
C HIS A 335 17.03 32.39 -20.98
N CYS A 336 17.85 31.53 -21.62
CA CYS A 336 17.37 30.29 -22.22
C CYS A 336 17.26 29.13 -21.21
N VAL A 337 17.99 29.20 -20.08
CA VAL A 337 18.03 28.13 -19.07
C VAL A 337 17.17 28.52 -17.87
N ILE A 338 16.31 27.62 -17.42
CA ILE A 338 15.52 27.74 -16.20
C ILE A 338 15.84 26.53 -15.32
N THR A 339 16.26 26.76 -14.08
CA THR A 339 16.16 25.71 -13.04
C THR A 339 14.78 25.74 -12.41
N PHE A 340 14.22 24.57 -12.14
CA PHE A 340 12.96 24.45 -11.39
C PHE A 340 13.13 23.46 -10.23
N GLY A 341 12.33 23.61 -9.18
CA GLY A 341 12.17 22.57 -8.17
C GLY A 341 10.69 22.26 -7.96
N ASP A 342 10.42 21.09 -7.40
CA ASP A 342 9.09 20.60 -7.05
C ASP A 342 9.12 20.03 -5.64
N TYR A 343 8.16 20.43 -4.80
CA TYR A 343 8.15 20.04 -3.39
C TYR A 343 6.76 20.15 -2.73
N ASN A 344 6.18 19.01 -2.39
CA ASN A 344 5.12 18.92 -1.40
C ASN A 344 5.71 19.15 0.01
N VAL A 345 5.25 20.18 0.72
CA VAL A 345 5.85 20.66 1.98
C VAL A 345 5.07 20.28 3.25
N GLU A 346 4.23 19.25 3.18
CA GLU A 346 3.47 18.65 4.31
C GLU A 346 2.76 19.66 5.23
N ASN A 347 1.55 20.09 4.87
CA ASN A 347 0.65 20.85 5.74
C ASN A 347 1.26 22.14 6.34
N MET A 348 1.87 22.98 5.50
CA MET A 348 2.60 24.17 5.95
C MET A 348 1.70 25.39 6.20
N ALA A 349 1.64 25.85 7.45
CA ALA A 349 0.99 27.10 7.88
C ALA A 349 2.04 28.17 8.28
N PRO A 350 1.66 29.45 8.54
CA PRO A 350 2.61 30.54 8.78
C PRO A 350 3.58 30.34 9.95
N ASN A 351 3.21 29.48 10.90
CA ASN A 351 3.96 29.18 12.13
C ASN A 351 4.36 27.69 12.23
N SER A 352 4.28 26.92 11.15
CA SER A 352 4.70 25.51 11.14
C SER A 352 6.17 25.37 11.54
N ALA A 353 6.45 24.48 12.49
CA ALA A 353 7.81 24.26 13.01
C ALA A 353 8.80 23.76 11.93
N HIS A 354 8.31 23.08 10.90
CA HIS A 354 9.12 22.62 9.76
C HIS A 354 9.45 23.74 8.75
N LEU A 355 8.74 24.88 8.75
CA LEU A 355 8.86 25.90 7.69
C LEU A 355 10.30 26.42 7.51
N PRO A 356 11.07 26.74 8.58
CA PRO A 356 12.46 27.15 8.43
C PRO A 356 13.39 26.05 7.89
N ILE A 357 13.01 24.77 8.08
CA ILE A 357 13.79 23.62 7.61
C ILE A 357 13.48 23.33 6.13
N ILE A 358 12.21 23.44 5.72
CA ILE A 358 11.83 23.44 4.30
C ILE A 358 12.51 24.60 3.55
N ALA A 359 12.60 25.79 4.17
CA ALA A 359 13.35 26.91 3.63
C ALA A 359 14.84 26.57 3.44
N ASP A 360 15.45 25.84 4.39
CA ASP A 360 16.82 25.32 4.23
C ASP A 360 16.93 24.31 3.07
N HIS A 361 16.01 23.34 2.97
CA HIS A 361 15.99 22.38 1.85
C HIS A 361 16.00 23.09 0.49
N ILE A 362 15.15 24.12 0.31
CA ILE A 362 15.11 24.93 -0.91
C ILE A 362 16.40 25.77 -1.07
N ALA A 363 16.91 26.33 0.03
CA ALA A 363 18.06 27.24 0.02
C ALA A 363 19.41 26.55 -0.24
N THR A 364 19.62 25.38 0.36
CA THR A 364 20.92 24.70 0.46
C THR A 364 20.95 23.42 -0.38
N TYR A 365 19.89 22.60 -0.38
CA TYR A 365 19.86 21.31 -1.09
C TYR A 365 19.39 21.44 -2.54
N LEU A 366 18.39 22.26 -2.82
CA LEU A 366 17.94 22.56 -4.20
C LEU A 366 18.70 23.74 -4.83
N ASN A 367 19.64 24.36 -4.10
CA ASN A 367 20.41 25.53 -4.53
C ASN A 367 19.57 26.69 -5.09
N THR A 368 18.37 26.90 -4.56
CA THR A 368 17.41 27.95 -4.98
C THR A 368 17.14 28.00 -6.49
N PRO A 369 16.27 27.12 -7.01
CA PRO A 369 15.86 27.13 -8.42
C PRO A 369 15.27 28.47 -8.89
N ASP A 370 15.14 28.68 -10.21
CA ASP A 370 14.53 29.90 -10.74
C ASP A 370 13.01 29.96 -10.49
N ILE A 371 12.38 28.80 -10.38
CA ILE A 371 10.96 28.62 -10.01
C ILE A 371 10.77 27.37 -9.15
N MET A 372 9.94 27.45 -8.12
CA MET A 372 9.50 26.32 -7.29
C MET A 372 8.02 26.07 -7.54
N PHE A 373 7.68 24.81 -7.81
CA PHE A 373 6.34 24.25 -7.71
C PHE A 373 6.20 23.79 -6.26
N VAL A 374 5.20 24.31 -5.53
CA VAL A 374 5.00 24.00 -4.12
C VAL A 374 3.55 23.58 -3.89
N GLN A 375 3.34 22.48 -3.18
CA GLN A 375 2.02 21.94 -2.80
C GLN A 375 1.87 21.98 -1.27
N GLU A 376 0.73 21.55 -0.73
CA GLU A 376 0.52 21.47 0.74
C GLU A 376 0.68 22.81 1.52
N ILE A 377 0.54 23.95 0.85
CA ILE A 377 0.46 25.28 1.50
C ILE A 377 -0.91 25.46 2.15
N GLN A 378 -0.94 25.78 3.44
CA GLN A 378 -2.11 26.20 4.22
C GLN A 378 -2.32 27.72 4.19
N ASP A 379 -3.54 28.15 4.54
CA ASP A 379 -3.91 29.55 4.65
C ASP A 379 -3.28 30.19 5.91
N ASN A 380 -3.62 31.44 6.16
CA ASN A 380 -3.09 32.22 7.28
C ASN A 380 -3.59 31.77 8.67
N SER A 381 -4.68 31.00 8.78
CA SER A 381 -5.17 30.44 10.05
C SER A 381 -4.70 29.00 10.28
N GLY A 382 -4.22 28.31 9.24
CA GLY A 382 -3.73 26.94 9.31
C GLY A 382 -4.91 25.97 9.47
N PRO A 383 -4.84 24.94 10.33
CA PRO A 383 -5.96 24.01 10.52
C PRO A 383 -7.16 24.61 11.29
N ILE A 384 -7.22 25.93 11.46
CA ILE A 384 -8.31 26.63 12.16
C ILE A 384 -9.36 27.07 11.14
N ASP A 385 -10.48 26.35 11.15
CA ASP A 385 -11.67 26.59 10.35
C ASP A 385 -12.41 27.87 10.81
N ASP A 386 -11.94 29.03 10.33
CA ASP A 386 -12.50 30.37 10.63
C ASP A 386 -12.95 31.17 9.38
N GLY A 387 -12.87 30.57 8.20
CA GLY A 387 -13.22 31.18 6.90
C GLY A 387 -12.09 31.97 6.23
N THR A 388 -10.88 31.97 6.79
CA THR A 388 -9.67 32.50 6.14
C THR A 388 -9.24 31.61 4.97
N VAL A 389 -8.98 32.19 3.80
CA VAL A 389 -8.54 31.44 2.60
C VAL A 389 -7.21 31.91 2.00
N ASP A 390 -6.74 33.12 2.34
CA ASP A 390 -5.48 33.67 1.87
C ASP A 390 -4.29 32.90 2.48
N GLY A 391 -3.31 32.47 1.68
CA GLY A 391 -2.05 31.84 2.13
C GLY A 391 -0.85 32.78 2.09
N ASN A 392 -1.07 34.08 1.93
CA ASN A 392 -0.01 35.05 1.67
C ASN A 392 0.97 35.25 2.84
N ILE A 393 0.58 35.04 4.11
CA ILE A 393 1.50 35.10 5.26
C ILE A 393 2.34 33.83 5.32
N THR A 394 1.76 32.65 5.02
CA THR A 394 2.50 31.38 4.87
C THR A 394 3.62 31.53 3.84
N LEU A 395 3.27 31.98 2.64
CA LEU A 395 4.21 32.17 1.53
C LEU A 395 5.23 33.28 1.81
N ALA A 396 4.82 34.39 2.43
CA ALA A 396 5.73 35.45 2.85
C ALA A 396 6.77 34.96 3.86
N ASN A 397 6.35 34.17 4.86
CA ASN A 397 7.26 33.60 5.85
C ASN A 397 8.25 32.62 5.22
N LEU A 398 7.80 31.78 4.28
CA LEU A 398 8.67 30.86 3.55
C LEU A 398 9.74 31.60 2.72
N VAL A 399 9.34 32.57 1.87
CA VAL A 399 10.32 33.31 1.04
C VAL A 399 11.27 34.18 1.87
N ASN A 400 10.80 34.76 2.98
CA ASN A 400 11.64 35.49 3.92
C ASN A 400 12.67 34.56 4.60
N SER A 401 12.28 33.34 4.96
CA SER A 401 13.18 32.36 5.57
C SER A 401 14.24 31.88 4.58
N ILE A 402 13.88 31.65 3.31
CA ILE A 402 14.86 31.32 2.25
C ILE A 402 15.85 32.49 2.06
N ALA A 403 15.34 33.72 1.97
CA ALA A 403 16.18 34.91 1.80
C ALA A 403 17.15 35.12 2.98
N GLN A 404 16.78 34.75 4.21
CA GLN A 404 17.67 34.81 5.37
C GLN A 404 18.86 33.85 5.29
N ILE A 405 18.75 32.76 4.52
CA ILE A 405 19.81 31.74 4.42
C ILE A 405 20.87 32.13 3.38
N ASN A 406 20.46 32.61 2.20
CA ASN A 406 21.40 32.88 1.10
C ASN A 406 21.16 34.18 0.30
N ASN A 407 20.29 35.09 0.78
CA ASN A 407 19.90 36.35 0.14
C ASN A 407 19.15 36.25 -1.20
N VAL A 408 18.73 35.05 -1.63
CA VAL A 408 17.86 34.91 -2.80
C VAL A 408 16.44 35.31 -2.43
N THR A 409 15.89 36.30 -3.14
CA THR A 409 14.52 36.78 -2.93
C THR A 409 13.57 36.18 -3.95
N TYR A 410 12.63 35.37 -3.48
CA TYR A 410 11.51 34.91 -4.30
C TYR A 410 10.33 35.88 -4.21
N SER A 411 9.66 36.09 -5.33
CA SER A 411 8.25 36.48 -5.36
C SER A 411 7.39 35.21 -5.38
N PHE A 412 6.10 35.32 -5.06
CA PHE A 412 5.19 34.18 -5.11
C PHE A 412 3.87 34.52 -5.79
N ILE A 413 3.17 33.48 -6.27
CA ILE A 413 1.77 33.55 -6.69
C ILE A 413 1.00 32.34 -6.19
N GLU A 414 -0.26 32.59 -5.85
CA GLU A 414 -1.28 31.59 -5.53
C GLU A 414 -2.62 32.06 -6.12
N ILE A 415 -3.64 31.20 -6.02
CA ILE A 415 -5.04 31.61 -6.11
C ILE A 415 -5.74 30.96 -4.91
N ALA A 416 -6.22 31.78 -3.97
CA ALA A 416 -6.98 31.30 -2.81
C ALA A 416 -8.19 30.47 -3.26
N PRO A 417 -8.51 29.34 -2.61
CA PRO A 417 -9.67 28.53 -2.96
C PRO A 417 -10.97 29.15 -2.44
N VAL A 418 -12.09 28.45 -2.69
CA VAL A 418 -13.32 28.68 -1.93
C VAL A 418 -13.22 27.89 -0.62
N ASP A 419 -13.63 28.53 0.47
CA ASP A 419 -13.57 27.99 1.83
C ASP A 419 -14.16 26.56 1.94
N GLY A 420 -13.36 25.64 2.46
CA GLY A 420 -13.67 24.22 2.63
C GLY A 420 -13.88 23.40 1.33
N GLN A 421 -13.66 23.96 0.14
CA GLN A 421 -13.94 23.29 -1.15
C GLN A 421 -12.74 22.59 -1.79
N ASP A 422 -11.51 22.99 -1.42
CA ASP A 422 -10.28 22.34 -1.86
C ASP A 422 -9.83 21.38 -0.73
N GLY A 423 -9.57 20.12 -1.08
CA GLY A 423 -9.29 19.07 -0.09
C GLY A 423 -7.90 19.17 0.55
N GLY A 424 -7.67 18.38 1.58
CA GLY A 424 -6.46 18.42 2.40
C GLY A 424 -6.84 18.27 3.86
N ILE A 425 -6.07 18.87 4.78
CA ILE A 425 -6.53 19.00 6.16
C ILE A 425 -7.80 19.87 6.21
N PRO A 426 -8.82 19.49 7.00
CA PRO A 426 -9.96 20.35 7.26
C PRO A 426 -9.54 21.71 7.85
N GLY A 427 -10.23 22.78 7.46
CA GLY A 427 -9.95 24.16 7.88
C GLY A 427 -8.83 24.86 7.12
N GLY A 428 -7.76 24.15 6.70
CA GLY A 428 -6.55 24.79 6.14
C GLY A 428 -6.55 25.11 4.65
N ASN A 429 -7.68 24.93 3.95
CA ASN A 429 -7.92 25.36 2.57
C ASN A 429 -6.80 25.07 1.55
N ILE A 430 -6.15 23.91 1.63
CA ILE A 430 -4.85 23.63 1.00
C ILE A 430 -4.79 24.01 -0.50
N ARG A 431 -3.68 24.62 -0.94
CA ARG A 431 -3.45 25.02 -2.35
C ARG A 431 -2.03 24.72 -2.84
N GLN A 432 -1.85 24.78 -4.15
CA GLN A 432 -0.55 24.93 -4.80
C GLN A 432 -0.14 26.41 -4.86
N ALA A 433 1.17 26.65 -4.90
CA ALA A 433 1.75 27.96 -5.15
C ALA A 433 2.96 27.85 -6.10
N TYR A 434 3.37 28.98 -6.66
CA TYR A 434 4.71 29.12 -7.23
C TYR A 434 5.53 30.10 -6.40
N LEU A 435 6.80 29.77 -6.14
CA LEU A 435 7.83 30.75 -5.80
C LEU A 435 8.67 30.98 -7.05
N TYR A 436 8.98 32.21 -7.42
CA TYR A 436 9.79 32.50 -8.62
C TYR A 436 10.74 33.66 -8.39
N ARG A 437 11.90 33.60 -9.05
CA ARG A 437 12.90 34.67 -9.07
C ARG A 437 12.45 35.78 -10.02
N PRO A 438 12.08 36.99 -9.55
CA PRO A 438 11.55 38.05 -10.40
C PRO A 438 12.59 38.61 -11.39
N GLU A 439 13.88 38.38 -11.16
CA GLU A 439 14.96 38.70 -12.10
C GLU A 439 15.07 37.72 -13.29
N LYS A 440 14.46 36.53 -13.18
CA LYS A 440 14.51 35.46 -14.19
C LYS A 440 13.18 35.22 -14.89
N LEU A 441 12.06 35.39 -14.20
CA LEU A 441 10.72 35.14 -14.71
C LEU A 441 9.75 36.24 -14.28
N SER A 442 8.85 36.60 -15.19
CA SER A 442 7.70 37.45 -14.94
C SER A 442 6.47 36.85 -15.63
N LEU A 443 5.26 37.16 -15.16
CA LEU A 443 4.04 36.72 -15.85
C LEU A 443 3.87 37.48 -17.16
N VAL A 444 3.47 36.77 -18.22
CA VAL A 444 3.09 37.39 -19.50
C VAL A 444 1.94 38.37 -19.27
N ALA A 445 2.20 39.64 -19.57
CA ALA A 445 1.29 40.75 -19.33
C ALA A 445 0.08 40.75 -20.27
N GLY A 446 -0.96 41.52 -19.88
CA GLY A 446 -2.16 41.73 -20.70
C GLY A 446 -3.31 40.76 -20.44
N SER A 447 -3.26 40.04 -19.33
CA SER A 447 -4.35 39.22 -18.77
C SER A 447 -4.39 39.44 -17.24
N PRO A 448 -5.58 39.54 -16.61
CA PRO A 448 -5.72 39.64 -15.15
C PRO A 448 -5.41 38.30 -14.46
N ALA A 449 -5.19 38.30 -13.15
CA ALA A 449 -5.23 37.06 -12.36
C ALA A 449 -6.68 36.54 -12.25
N GLY A 450 -6.86 35.22 -12.26
CA GLY A 450 -8.15 34.58 -12.03
C GLY A 450 -8.48 34.42 -10.54
N SER A 451 -9.77 34.41 -10.20
CA SER A 451 -10.27 34.02 -8.88
C SER A 451 -10.45 32.50 -8.74
N SER A 452 -10.87 32.04 -7.57
CA SER A 452 -11.06 30.63 -7.19
C SER A 452 -11.93 29.83 -8.16
N LEU A 453 -12.88 30.49 -8.85
CA LEU A 453 -13.85 29.90 -9.77
C LEU A 453 -13.64 30.30 -11.24
N ASP A 454 -12.63 31.13 -11.54
CA ASP A 454 -12.35 31.56 -12.92
C ASP A 454 -11.59 30.48 -13.68
N LYS A 455 -12.23 29.94 -14.72
CA LYS A 455 -11.63 28.96 -15.63
C LYS A 455 -10.55 29.61 -16.49
N VAL A 456 -9.35 29.03 -16.46
CA VAL A 456 -8.26 29.37 -17.39
C VAL A 456 -8.49 28.74 -18.77
N GLU A 457 -8.24 29.52 -19.82
CA GLU A 457 -8.37 29.15 -21.23
C GLU A 457 -7.21 29.72 -22.05
N VAL A 458 -6.74 28.95 -23.04
CA VAL A 458 -5.73 29.39 -23.99
C VAL A 458 -6.40 30.19 -25.10
N LEU A 459 -5.97 31.44 -25.26
CA LEU A 459 -6.39 32.36 -26.30
C LEU A 459 -5.31 32.44 -27.38
N VAL A 460 -5.73 32.38 -28.65
CA VAL A 460 -4.88 32.64 -29.81
C VAL A 460 -5.17 34.06 -30.33
N PRO A 461 -4.42 35.09 -29.90
CA PRO A 461 -4.58 36.44 -30.42
C PRO A 461 -4.09 36.54 -31.88
N PRO A 462 -4.42 37.62 -32.61
CA PRO A 462 -3.96 37.84 -33.99
C PRO A 462 -2.43 37.85 -34.19
N SER A 463 -1.65 38.02 -33.11
CA SER A 463 -0.19 37.87 -33.11
C SER A 463 0.29 36.42 -33.19
N HIS A 464 -0.60 35.43 -33.13
CA HIS A 464 -0.32 33.98 -33.14
C HIS A 464 0.61 33.48 -32.02
N VAL A 465 0.90 34.31 -31.01
CA VAL A 465 1.57 33.91 -29.77
C VAL A 465 0.49 33.60 -28.73
N PRO A 466 0.35 32.36 -28.25
CA PRO A 466 -0.72 32.00 -27.31
C PRO A 466 -0.62 32.78 -26.00
N LYS A 467 -1.75 33.06 -25.36
CA LYS A 467 -1.80 33.62 -24.01
C LYS A 467 -2.97 33.06 -23.21
N LEU A 468 -2.91 33.13 -21.89
CA LEU A 468 -4.03 32.74 -21.04
C LEU A 468 -5.06 33.88 -20.95
N ASN A 469 -6.35 33.56 -20.78
CA ASN A 469 -7.39 34.56 -20.42
C ASN A 469 -7.15 35.13 -19.01
N PHE A 470 -6.69 34.31 -18.09
CA PHE A 470 -6.28 34.63 -16.72
C PHE A 470 -4.84 34.15 -16.49
N ASN A 471 -3.98 35.00 -15.91
CA ASN A 471 -2.59 34.68 -15.64
C ASN A 471 -2.16 35.21 -14.25
N PRO A 472 -2.05 34.36 -13.20
CA PRO A 472 -2.34 32.92 -13.20
C PRO A 472 -3.85 32.60 -13.30
N GLY A 473 -4.19 31.31 -13.47
CA GLY A 473 -5.56 30.81 -13.50
C GLY A 473 -5.69 29.35 -13.06
N ARG A 474 -6.92 28.84 -12.92
CA ARG A 474 -7.24 27.46 -12.49
C ARG A 474 -7.87 26.64 -13.63
N ILE A 475 -7.49 25.35 -13.77
CA ILE A 475 -8.07 24.45 -14.78
C ILE A 475 -9.47 23.98 -14.35
N GLU A 476 -10.51 24.37 -15.10
CA GLU A 476 -11.89 23.89 -14.96
C GLU A 476 -12.40 23.83 -13.49
N PRO A 477 -12.27 24.91 -12.68
CA PRO A 477 -12.36 24.84 -11.22
C PRO A 477 -13.73 24.43 -10.65
N THR A 478 -14.79 24.51 -11.46
CA THR A 478 -16.15 24.08 -11.12
C THR A 478 -16.49 22.64 -11.55
N ASN A 479 -15.53 21.91 -12.14
CA ASN A 479 -15.74 20.52 -12.56
C ASN A 479 -15.76 19.59 -11.34
N GLY A 480 -16.71 18.64 -11.30
CA GLY A 480 -16.87 17.68 -10.20
C GLY A 480 -15.66 16.76 -9.96
N ALA A 481 -14.76 16.63 -10.93
CA ALA A 481 -13.45 15.98 -10.75
C ALA A 481 -12.60 16.63 -9.64
N TRP A 482 -12.83 17.90 -9.33
CA TRP A 482 -12.13 18.66 -8.28
C TRP A 482 -12.90 18.75 -6.95
N ASN A 483 -13.99 17.99 -6.78
CA ASN A 483 -14.71 17.91 -5.51
C ASN A 483 -13.73 17.47 -4.41
N SER A 484 -13.68 18.23 -3.31
CA SER A 484 -12.79 17.99 -2.17
C SER A 484 -11.33 17.67 -2.56
N SER A 485 -10.82 18.37 -3.57
CA SER A 485 -9.43 18.25 -4.06
C SER A 485 -8.97 19.59 -4.66
N ARG A 486 -7.65 19.78 -4.79
CA ARG A 486 -7.03 21.05 -5.21
C ARG A 486 -7.20 21.25 -6.72
N LYS A 487 -7.45 22.49 -7.14
CA LYS A 487 -7.59 22.85 -8.58
C LYS A 487 -6.22 23.29 -9.11
N PRO A 488 -5.69 22.73 -10.21
CA PRO A 488 -4.33 23.02 -10.68
C PRO A 488 -4.07 24.50 -10.93
N LEU A 489 -2.92 25.00 -10.48
CA LEU A 489 -2.49 26.38 -10.67
C LEU A 489 -1.67 26.50 -11.97
N VAL A 490 -2.13 27.34 -12.89
CA VAL A 490 -1.49 27.55 -14.19
C VAL A 490 -0.91 28.96 -14.26
N ALA A 491 0.30 29.07 -14.81
CA ALA A 491 0.92 30.35 -15.13
C ALA A 491 1.60 30.32 -16.50
N HIS A 492 1.63 31.47 -17.17
CA HIS A 492 2.38 31.68 -18.41
C HIS A 492 3.44 32.76 -18.17
N TRP A 493 4.70 32.38 -18.27
CA TRP A 493 5.87 33.18 -17.91
C TRP A 493 6.63 33.70 -19.13
N GLU A 494 7.41 34.74 -18.88
CA GLU A 494 8.36 35.34 -19.81
C GLU A 494 9.68 35.64 -19.11
N THR A 495 10.78 35.24 -19.74
CA THR A 495 12.14 35.62 -19.34
C THR A 495 12.49 37.01 -19.87
N PRO A 496 13.54 37.69 -19.35
CA PRO A 496 13.92 39.03 -19.84
C PRO A 496 14.35 39.08 -21.32
N SER A 497 14.52 37.93 -21.98
CA SER A 497 14.79 37.82 -23.44
C SER A 497 13.54 37.47 -24.28
N GLY A 498 12.35 37.44 -23.68
CA GLY A 498 11.10 37.16 -24.37
C GLY A 498 10.75 35.67 -24.52
N GLN A 499 11.55 34.76 -23.96
CA GLN A 499 11.25 33.32 -24.02
C GLN A 499 10.08 32.98 -23.12
N LYS A 500 9.14 32.19 -23.64
CA LYS A 500 7.89 31.83 -22.99
C LYS A 500 7.97 30.44 -22.35
N LEU A 501 7.25 30.25 -21.25
CA LEU A 501 7.09 28.97 -20.57
C LEU A 501 5.69 28.89 -19.96
N PHE A 502 4.92 27.86 -20.29
CA PHE A 502 3.71 27.49 -19.57
C PHE A 502 4.07 26.55 -18.43
N THR A 503 3.57 26.83 -17.23
CA THR A 503 3.67 25.92 -16.09
C THR A 503 2.30 25.51 -15.58
N ILE A 504 2.17 24.26 -15.13
CA ILE A 504 0.98 23.72 -14.49
C ILE A 504 1.43 23.03 -13.20
N ASN A 505 0.97 23.50 -12.04
CA ASN A 505 1.26 22.90 -10.74
C ASN A 505 0.02 22.11 -10.26
N VAL A 506 0.19 20.80 -10.06
CA VAL A 506 -0.88 19.88 -9.63
C VAL A 506 -0.70 19.43 -8.18
N HIS A 507 -1.83 19.04 -7.58
CA HIS A 507 -1.87 18.31 -6.31
C HIS A 507 -3.18 17.51 -6.27
N LEU A 508 -3.16 16.33 -6.88
CA LEU A 508 -4.35 15.57 -7.23
C LEU A 508 -5.04 14.92 -6.01
N ALA A 509 -6.14 14.20 -6.25
CA ALA A 509 -6.89 13.53 -5.17
C ALA A 509 -6.11 12.34 -4.60
N SER A 510 -5.85 12.36 -3.28
CA SER A 510 -4.98 11.38 -2.65
C SER A 510 -5.49 9.94 -2.69
N LYS A 511 -4.59 8.96 -2.49
CA LYS A 511 -4.94 7.52 -2.49
C LYS A 511 -5.76 7.07 -1.26
N GLY A 512 -6.33 8.02 -0.51
CA GLY A 512 -7.12 7.78 0.70
C GLY A 512 -8.35 6.90 0.46
N GLY A 513 -8.56 5.95 1.37
CA GLY A 513 -9.64 4.96 1.25
C GLY A 513 -9.34 3.79 0.29
N SER A 514 -8.10 3.69 -0.22
CA SER A 514 -7.64 2.48 -0.91
C SER A 514 -7.58 1.28 0.04
N SER A 515 -7.67 0.06 -0.50
CA SER A 515 -7.32 -1.14 0.24
C SER A 515 -5.81 -1.37 0.25
N SER A 516 -5.33 -2.23 1.16
CA SER A 516 -4.00 -2.83 1.05
C SER A 516 -3.79 -3.49 -0.32
N SER A 517 -2.54 -3.51 -0.77
CA SER A 517 -2.06 -4.26 -1.93
C SER A 517 -2.18 -5.79 -1.75
N GLU A 518 -2.27 -6.28 -0.52
CA GLU A 518 -2.38 -7.70 -0.15
C GLU A 518 -3.81 -8.14 0.21
N GLY A 519 -4.80 -7.25 0.13
CA GLY A 519 -6.20 -7.54 0.49
C GLY A 519 -6.98 -8.42 -0.49
N ASP A 520 -8.17 -8.86 -0.06
CA ASP A 520 -9.07 -9.79 -0.76
C ASP A 520 -9.52 -9.30 -2.15
N ALA A 521 -9.96 -8.05 -2.29
CA ALA A 521 -10.40 -7.49 -3.57
C ALA A 521 -9.26 -7.38 -4.59
N ARG A 522 -9.38 -8.03 -5.75
CA ARG A 522 -8.36 -8.04 -6.82
C ARG A 522 -8.89 -7.48 -8.16
N PRO A 523 -8.13 -6.60 -8.84
CA PRO A 523 -7.02 -5.81 -8.31
C PRO A 523 -7.44 -4.99 -7.06
N PRO A 524 -6.51 -4.64 -6.15
CA PRO A 524 -6.76 -3.80 -4.99
C PRO A 524 -7.58 -2.54 -5.27
N VAL A 525 -8.42 -2.14 -4.32
CA VAL A 525 -9.21 -0.91 -4.42
C VAL A 525 -8.26 0.28 -4.40
N ASN A 526 -8.05 0.91 -5.55
CA ASN A 526 -7.28 2.15 -5.71
C ASN A 526 -8.25 3.34 -5.67
N SER A 527 -8.44 3.97 -4.51
CA SER A 527 -9.44 5.03 -4.29
C SER A 527 -8.82 6.44 -4.32
N PRO A 528 -9.55 7.50 -4.72
CA PRO A 528 -10.70 7.50 -5.61
C PRO A 528 -10.23 7.56 -7.08
N LEU A 529 -10.08 6.40 -7.72
CA LEU A 529 -9.60 6.27 -9.12
C LEU A 529 -10.35 7.17 -10.11
N GLU A 530 -11.68 7.22 -10.03
CA GLU A 530 -12.52 7.99 -10.97
C GLU A 530 -12.20 9.49 -10.92
N ALA A 531 -11.90 10.01 -9.73
CA ALA A 531 -11.48 11.40 -9.56
C ALA A 531 -10.13 11.64 -10.23
N ARG A 532 -9.07 10.90 -9.86
CA ARG A 532 -7.74 11.08 -10.48
C ARG A 532 -7.76 10.90 -12.00
N THR A 533 -8.46 9.89 -12.52
CA THR A 533 -8.63 9.66 -13.97
C THR A 533 -9.26 10.86 -14.68
N SER A 534 -10.30 11.45 -14.07
CA SER A 534 -10.96 12.66 -14.58
C SER A 534 -10.04 13.88 -14.50
N GLN A 535 -9.30 14.03 -13.40
CA GLN A 535 -8.36 15.15 -13.18
C GLN A 535 -7.23 15.14 -14.22
N ILE A 536 -6.60 13.99 -14.48
CA ILE A 536 -5.58 13.84 -15.55
C ILE A 536 -6.17 14.17 -16.90
N SER A 537 -7.39 13.68 -17.20
CA SER A 537 -8.06 13.97 -18.47
C SER A 537 -8.31 15.47 -18.69
N LEU A 538 -8.60 16.23 -17.62
CA LEU A 538 -8.75 17.69 -17.66
C LEU A 538 -7.40 18.40 -17.86
N VAL A 539 -6.35 18.00 -17.14
CA VAL A 539 -5.00 18.54 -17.30
C VAL A 539 -4.47 18.28 -18.72
N ALA A 540 -4.59 17.05 -19.21
CA ALA A 540 -4.22 16.68 -20.58
C ALA A 540 -5.01 17.48 -21.63
N SER A 541 -6.31 17.70 -21.42
CA SER A 541 -7.13 18.52 -22.32
C SER A 541 -6.68 19.98 -22.35
N PHE A 542 -6.25 20.53 -21.22
CA PHE A 542 -5.67 21.87 -21.15
C PHE A 542 -4.30 21.94 -21.84
N VAL A 543 -3.40 20.98 -21.60
CA VAL A 543 -2.11 20.85 -22.31
C VAL A 543 -2.32 20.77 -23.83
N ARG A 544 -3.29 19.96 -24.28
CA ARG A 544 -3.67 19.85 -25.70
C ARG A 544 -4.13 21.19 -26.28
N SER A 545 -4.77 22.06 -25.50
CA SER A 545 -5.15 23.41 -25.93
C SER A 545 -3.97 24.37 -26.10
N ILE A 546 -2.89 24.19 -25.30
CA ILE A 546 -1.62 24.92 -25.49
C ILE A 546 -0.96 24.42 -26.79
N LEU A 547 -0.78 23.11 -26.95
CA LEU A 547 -0.12 22.51 -28.11
C LEU A 547 -0.88 22.72 -29.43
N ALA A 548 -2.21 22.87 -29.39
CA ALA A 548 -3.00 23.25 -30.55
C ALA A 548 -2.86 24.74 -30.94
N ALA A 549 -2.39 25.58 -30.01
CA ALA A 549 -2.13 26.99 -30.23
C ALA A 549 -0.68 27.28 -30.65
N ASP A 550 0.28 26.50 -30.14
CA ASP A 550 1.69 26.47 -30.50
C ASP A 550 2.26 25.06 -30.23
N ASP A 551 2.56 24.31 -31.28
CA ASP A 551 3.07 22.94 -31.20
C ASP A 551 4.54 22.86 -30.70
N SER A 552 5.21 24.01 -30.65
CA SER A 552 6.56 24.20 -30.14
C SER A 552 6.60 24.82 -28.73
N ALA A 553 5.43 25.00 -28.10
CA ALA A 553 5.30 25.62 -26.79
C ALA A 553 6.16 24.90 -25.73
N ASN A 554 6.90 25.68 -24.95
CA ASN A 554 7.58 25.18 -23.75
C ASN A 554 6.53 24.95 -22.66
N ILE A 555 6.29 23.70 -22.28
CA ILE A 555 5.35 23.30 -21.21
C ILE A 555 6.11 22.49 -20.16
N LEU A 556 6.00 22.91 -18.90
CA LEU A 556 6.44 22.15 -17.72
C LEU A 556 5.26 21.95 -16.76
N LEU A 557 4.77 20.72 -16.68
CA LEU A 557 3.76 20.30 -15.71
C LEU A 557 4.49 19.58 -14.58
N ALA A 558 4.30 19.98 -13.32
CA ALA A 558 4.91 19.30 -12.18
C ALA A 558 3.99 19.34 -10.95
N GLY A 559 4.35 18.57 -9.92
CA GLY A 559 3.66 18.51 -8.63
C GLY A 559 3.28 17.10 -8.22
N ASP A 560 2.46 17.04 -7.18
CA ASP A 560 1.99 15.80 -6.59
C ASP A 560 0.79 15.24 -7.39
N PHE A 561 0.98 14.09 -8.04
CA PHE A 561 -0.08 13.41 -8.79
C PHE A 561 -0.84 12.37 -7.96
N ASN A 562 -0.34 12.02 -6.76
CA ASN A 562 -0.90 10.96 -5.92
C ASN A 562 -1.20 9.65 -6.69
N GLU A 563 -0.40 9.33 -7.71
CA GLU A 563 -0.51 8.10 -8.48
C GLU A 563 0.83 7.75 -9.15
N PHE A 564 1.04 6.47 -9.41
CA PHE A 564 2.26 5.94 -10.02
C PHE A 564 2.14 5.96 -11.55
N LEU A 565 3.22 6.28 -12.30
CA LEU A 565 3.26 6.15 -13.77
C LEU A 565 2.92 4.73 -14.25
N GLN A 566 3.17 3.75 -13.39
CA GLN A 566 2.88 2.34 -13.53
C GLN A 566 1.36 2.04 -13.64
N ALA A 567 0.50 2.95 -13.15
CA ALA A 567 -0.95 2.95 -13.44
C ALA A 567 -1.23 3.57 -14.82
N ARG A 568 -0.60 3.03 -15.87
CA ARG A 568 -0.55 3.62 -17.23
C ARG A 568 -1.91 3.95 -17.81
N SER A 569 -2.92 3.12 -17.54
CA SER A 569 -4.31 3.33 -17.98
C SER A 569 -4.89 4.68 -17.53
N LEU A 570 -4.38 5.29 -16.46
CA LEU A 570 -4.78 6.60 -15.96
C LEU A 570 -3.97 7.75 -16.60
N TYR A 571 -2.72 7.49 -16.98
CA TYR A 571 -1.79 8.48 -17.55
C TYR A 571 -1.82 8.57 -19.08
N GLU A 572 -2.41 7.61 -19.79
CA GLU A 572 -2.53 7.57 -21.27
C GLU A 572 -2.82 8.95 -21.90
N PRO A 573 -3.82 9.75 -21.46
CA PRO A 573 -4.14 11.02 -22.10
C PRO A 573 -3.03 12.08 -22.02
N LEU A 574 -2.10 11.94 -21.06
CA LEU A 574 -1.03 12.89 -20.78
C LEU A 574 0.29 12.50 -21.46
N VAL A 575 0.65 11.21 -21.42
CA VAL A 575 1.92 10.70 -22.01
C VAL A 575 1.90 10.70 -23.55
N GLU A 576 0.74 10.83 -24.19
CA GLU A 576 0.65 11.15 -25.62
C GLU A 576 1.16 12.56 -25.96
N LEU A 577 1.11 13.49 -24.99
CA LEU A 577 1.32 14.93 -25.18
C LEU A 577 2.66 15.42 -24.63
N LEU A 578 3.08 14.89 -23.48
CA LEU A 578 4.29 15.28 -22.75
C LEU A 578 5.12 14.05 -22.39
N THR A 579 6.43 14.25 -22.27
CA THR A 579 7.40 13.21 -21.90
C THR A 579 7.68 13.32 -20.40
N ASP A 580 7.80 12.18 -19.70
CA ASP A 580 8.29 12.12 -18.32
C ASP A 580 9.74 12.65 -18.25
N ILE A 581 10.03 13.57 -17.33
CA ILE A 581 11.37 14.14 -17.21
C ILE A 581 12.38 13.13 -16.67
N ASP A 582 11.97 12.13 -15.87
CA ASP A 582 12.88 11.11 -15.35
C ASP A 582 13.39 10.21 -16.47
N GLU A 583 12.52 9.82 -17.40
CA GLU A 583 12.90 9.18 -18.65
C GLU A 583 13.81 10.09 -19.50
N ALA A 584 13.41 11.34 -19.73
CA ALA A 584 14.18 12.28 -20.57
C ALA A 584 15.56 12.66 -19.99
N ALA A 585 15.71 12.66 -18.66
CA ALA A 585 16.97 12.88 -17.96
C ALA A 585 17.84 11.61 -17.85
N GLY A 586 17.27 10.43 -18.15
CA GLY A 586 17.96 9.15 -18.05
C GLY A 586 18.16 8.67 -16.62
N ILE A 587 17.25 9.02 -15.69
CA ILE A 587 17.31 8.57 -14.30
C ILE A 587 17.01 7.06 -14.25
N PRO A 588 17.85 6.24 -13.57
CA PRO A 588 17.59 4.80 -13.41
C PRO A 588 16.23 4.56 -12.75
N GLU A 589 15.43 3.63 -13.27
CA GLU A 589 14.06 3.38 -12.78
C GLU A 589 13.98 3.16 -11.25
N VAL A 590 14.96 2.47 -10.67
CA VAL A 590 15.01 2.23 -9.21
C VAL A 590 15.31 3.48 -8.38
N GLU A 591 15.81 4.57 -8.97
CA GLU A 591 16.04 5.84 -8.28
C GLU A 591 14.89 6.84 -8.48
N ARG A 592 13.84 6.47 -9.24
CA ARG A 592 12.64 7.32 -9.45
C ARG A 592 11.65 7.11 -8.31
N TYR A 593 11.80 7.89 -7.25
CA TYR A 593 10.84 7.92 -6.16
C TYR A 593 10.92 9.24 -5.40
N SER A 594 9.78 9.66 -4.86
CA SER A 594 9.64 10.83 -4.01
C SER A 594 8.94 10.52 -2.68
N TYR A 595 8.39 9.31 -2.53
CA TYR A 595 7.61 8.87 -1.40
C TYR A 595 8.05 7.48 -0.93
N VAL A 596 7.76 7.13 0.33
CA VAL A 596 7.91 5.75 0.85
C VAL A 596 6.66 5.37 1.62
N PHE A 597 5.96 4.35 1.12
CA PHE A 597 4.70 3.85 1.66
C PHE A 597 4.67 2.33 1.66
N ASP A 598 4.19 1.76 2.77
CA ASP A 598 4.28 0.33 3.07
C ASP A 598 5.67 -0.25 2.69
N GLN A 599 5.74 -1.22 1.78
CA GLN A 599 6.99 -1.82 1.33
C GLN A 599 7.74 -1.04 0.24
N ASN A 600 7.11 -0.04 -0.37
CA ASN A 600 7.56 0.55 -1.63
C ASN A 600 8.22 1.93 -1.44
N SER A 601 9.29 2.15 -2.20
CA SER A 601 9.67 3.51 -2.62
C SER A 601 8.90 3.85 -3.89
N GLU A 602 8.17 4.96 -3.88
CA GLU A 602 7.12 5.28 -4.85
C GLU A 602 7.36 6.68 -5.47
N GLN A 603 7.06 6.84 -6.76
CA GLN A 603 7.01 8.14 -7.40
C GLN A 603 5.58 8.68 -7.37
N LEU A 604 5.34 9.70 -6.52
CA LEU A 604 4.06 10.44 -6.46
C LEU A 604 4.19 11.85 -7.02
N ASP A 605 5.38 12.44 -6.94
CA ASP A 605 5.71 13.73 -7.55
C ASP A 605 6.36 13.47 -8.90
N HIS A 606 5.78 14.06 -9.96
CA HIS A 606 6.20 13.84 -11.33
C HIS A 606 6.39 15.18 -12.03
N ALA A 607 7.31 15.24 -12.98
CA ALA A 607 7.42 16.39 -13.87
C ALA A 607 7.41 15.94 -15.34
N PHE A 608 6.50 16.54 -16.11
CA PHE A 608 6.27 16.26 -17.53
C PHE A 608 6.66 17.47 -18.37
N ILE A 609 7.36 17.22 -19.47
CA ILE A 609 7.90 18.25 -20.36
C ILE A 609 7.35 18.14 -21.79
N SER A 610 7.14 19.28 -22.43
CA SER A 610 6.90 19.35 -23.87
C SER A 610 8.09 18.80 -24.68
N LYS A 611 7.81 18.20 -25.85
CA LYS A 611 8.83 17.76 -26.83
C LYS A 611 9.81 18.87 -27.24
N ALA A 612 9.38 20.13 -27.19
CA ALA A 612 10.24 21.30 -27.44
C ALA A 612 11.36 21.45 -26.38
N ILE A 613 11.04 21.21 -25.10
CA ILE A 613 12.02 21.21 -24.01
C ILE A 613 12.90 19.95 -24.09
N GLU A 614 12.29 18.77 -24.27
CA GLU A 614 12.97 17.48 -24.40
C GLU A 614 14.06 17.52 -25.48
N GLY A 615 13.72 18.01 -26.68
CA GLY A 615 14.63 18.12 -27.82
C GLY A 615 15.81 19.09 -27.61
N ARG A 616 15.81 19.91 -26.56
CA ARG A 616 16.95 20.78 -26.16
C ARG A 616 17.78 20.19 -25.01
N GLY A 617 17.37 19.04 -24.47
CA GLY A 617 18.02 18.34 -23.37
C GLY A 617 17.68 18.92 -22.00
N VAL A 618 17.55 18.03 -21.02
CA VAL A 618 17.18 18.35 -19.63
C VAL A 618 18.18 17.75 -18.64
N LYS A 619 18.10 18.19 -17.38
CA LYS A 619 18.62 17.49 -16.22
C LYS A 619 17.54 17.47 -15.15
N PHE A 620 17.49 16.40 -14.37
CA PHE A 620 16.59 16.24 -13.23
C PHE A 620 17.28 15.37 -12.17
N GLU A 621 16.85 15.50 -10.93
CA GLU A 621 17.26 14.67 -9.79
C GLU A 621 16.27 14.82 -8.63
N HIS A 622 15.97 13.71 -7.96
CA HIS A 622 15.29 13.69 -6.66
C HIS A 622 16.34 13.84 -5.54
N ILE A 623 16.08 14.73 -4.59
CA ILE A 623 16.93 14.91 -3.41
C ILE A 623 16.29 14.18 -2.23
N HIS A 624 16.74 12.95 -1.99
CA HIS A 624 16.14 12.04 -1.01
C HIS A 624 16.41 12.38 0.47
N ILE A 625 16.26 13.65 0.85
CA ILE A 625 16.56 14.19 2.18
C ILE A 625 15.57 13.75 3.25
N ASN A 626 14.33 13.44 2.87
CA ASN A 626 13.25 13.12 3.78
C ASN A 626 13.10 11.61 3.96
N ASN A 627 12.94 10.85 2.86
CA ASN A 627 12.74 9.41 2.96
C ASN A 627 14.01 8.62 3.30
N TRP A 628 15.19 9.23 3.13
CA TRP A 628 16.47 8.71 3.62
C TRP A 628 17.07 9.53 4.77
N ALA A 629 16.23 10.29 5.49
CA ALA A 629 16.65 10.85 6.77
C ALA A 629 17.08 9.74 7.74
N SER A 630 18.06 10.00 8.61
CA SER A 630 18.57 9.00 9.55
C SER A 630 17.59 8.64 10.68
N SER A 631 16.43 9.29 10.75
CA SER A 631 15.34 8.97 11.68
C SER A 631 14.04 9.65 11.23
N ILE A 632 12.90 9.14 11.67
CA ILE A 632 11.58 9.74 11.41
C ILE A 632 11.46 11.20 11.89
N ALA A 633 12.23 11.60 12.92
CA ALA A 633 12.26 12.98 13.40
C ALA A 633 13.13 13.92 12.53
N GLY A 634 13.95 13.35 11.64
CA GLY A 634 14.68 14.07 10.61
C GLY A 634 13.94 14.14 9.28
N ARG A 635 12.81 13.43 9.13
CA ARG A 635 11.90 13.57 7.99
C ARG A 635 11.03 14.80 8.20
N ILE A 636 11.12 15.77 7.29
CA ILE A 636 10.56 17.14 7.46
C ILE A 636 9.28 17.35 6.65
N SER A 637 9.22 16.71 5.49
CA SER A 637 8.02 16.41 4.70
C SER A 637 8.00 14.89 4.47
N ASP A 638 6.85 14.27 4.25
CA ASP A 638 6.80 12.87 3.81
C ASP A 638 7.16 12.67 2.33
N HIS A 639 7.31 13.76 1.57
CA HIS A 639 7.81 13.79 0.19
C HIS A 639 9.28 14.26 0.11
N ASP A 640 10.07 13.69 -0.81
CA ASP A 640 11.40 14.18 -1.19
C ASP A 640 11.28 15.30 -2.26
N PRO A 641 11.96 16.45 -2.10
CA PRO A 641 11.99 17.49 -3.12
C PRO A 641 12.79 17.07 -4.35
N SER A 642 12.37 17.59 -5.50
CA SER A 642 13.04 17.36 -6.79
C SER A 642 13.56 18.66 -7.39
N VAL A 643 14.63 18.59 -8.20
CA VAL A 643 15.20 19.76 -8.90
C VAL A 643 15.62 19.41 -10.32
N GLY A 644 15.30 20.31 -11.26
CA GLY A 644 15.61 20.16 -12.67
C GLY A 644 16.20 21.41 -13.32
N LYS A 645 16.73 21.22 -14.53
CA LYS A 645 17.24 22.27 -15.40
C LYS A 645 16.75 22.02 -16.83
N ILE A 646 16.00 22.97 -17.38
CA ILE A 646 15.39 22.92 -18.71
C ILE A 646 15.92 24.05 -19.62
N ARG A 647 15.74 23.87 -20.93
CA ARG A 647 16.09 24.85 -21.96
C ARG A 647 14.87 25.29 -22.76
N LEU A 648 14.62 26.60 -22.75
CA LEU A 648 13.61 27.27 -23.58
C LEU A 648 14.18 27.64 -24.97
N CYS A 649 15.51 27.76 -25.06
CA CYS A 649 16.32 27.92 -26.27
C CYS A 649 17.76 27.36 -26.08
#